data_AF-A0AAD6FMD2-F1
#
_entry.id   AF-A0AAD6FMD2-F1
#
_cell.length_a   1.000
_cell.length_b   1.000
_cell.length_c   1.000
_cell.angle_alpha   90.00
_cell.angle_beta   90.00
_cell.angle_gamma   90.00
#
_symmetry.space_group_name_H-M   'P 1'
#
loop_
_entity.id
_entity.type
_entity.pdbx_description
1 polymer ?
#
loop_
_entity_poly.entity_id
_entity_poly.type
_entity_poly.pdbx_seq_one_letter_code
_entity_poly.pdbx_strand_id
1 'polypeptide(L)'
;MADRTAPSCHLRLEWVYGYRGHQCRNNLYYTAAKEIVYFVAGVGVVYNTREHKQKFYLGHNDDIIRHVGSQAVYLSMTELIGHIVKLPLCFHVQTHHRLNVFISSQWFMLGGLALHPERVLVATGQVGKEPYICVWDSYTVQTVSILKDVHSHGIACLAFDLEGQCLVSVGLDSKNTICVWDWRKGKVLAAAPGHTDRIFDISWDLYQPSKLVSCGVKHIKFWSLCGNALTPKRGVFGKTGDLQTILCLACAKDEVTYSGALNGDIYVWKGINLMRTVQGAHGSGIFSMNVCEEGFATGGRDGCVRLWDLNFKPITVIDLRETDQGYKVARGENSRGLSVRSVCWRGDHILVGTQDSEIFEVVVHDRTKPFLIMQGHCEGELWALAVHPTKPLAMTGSDDRSVRIWSLIDHALIARCNMEEPIRCAAVSTDGIHLALGMKDGSFTVLRVRDMTEVVHIKDRKEAIHELKYSPDGGHLAVGSNDNSVDIYGVVQRYKKVGECIGSNSFITHMDWSTDSKFLQINDGSGRRLFYRMPSGKEVTNREELKLVQWASWTCVLGPEVNGIWPKYSDINDINSVDANFNNQVLVTADDYGLVKLLRYPCVKKGAKFKKYLGHSAHITNARWSHDYQWVITIGGADHSVFQWKFVPERKSKEAVHIAPQESLADSNSEESDSDQSDVPEMDSEIEQETQLTYRRQIYKEDLPQLKEQCKEKHRATAMKKRERAPGSGVKLHFIHGYRGYDCRSNLFYTQTGEIVYHVAAIGVVYNRQQNTQRFYMGHDDDILCLAIHPLKDFVATGQVGRDSAIHIWDTETLKPMSVLRGFHQLGVCALDFSADGKRLASVGLDENHTIVLWDWRKGEKLSAMRGSKDKIFVVKINPYLPDKLITAGVKHIKFWHKAGGGLIGRKGNMGKTETMMCAVYGWSEEMVFSGTCTGDICIWRDMFLMKTVKAHDGPVFSVHALEKGFVTGGKDGIVALWDDTFERCLKTYAIKRSVLAPGSKGLLLEDNPSIRAISLGHGHILVGTKNGEILEVDKSGPITLLVQGHMEGEVWGLATHPHLPLCATVSDDKTLRIWDLSPSHCMLAVRKLRKGGRCCCFSPDGKALAVGLNDGSFLIVNADTLEDLVSFHHRKDIISDIRFSPGVGKYLAVASGDTFVDIYNVMSSKRVGVCKGCLNYITHLDWDKRGKLLQVNTGAKEQFFFEAPRGKRQTIPATE
;
A
#
# COMPACT_ATOMS: atom_id res chain seq x y z
N MET A 1 -41.76 6.69 6.24
CA MET A 1 -41.33 6.67 4.81
C MET A 1 -39.86 7.09 4.59
N ALA A 2 -39.17 7.72 5.55
CA ALA A 2 -37.86 8.35 5.32
C ALA A 2 -36.68 7.42 4.95
N ASP A 3 -36.62 6.18 5.48
CA ASP A 3 -35.48 5.23 5.34
C ASP A 3 -35.19 4.70 3.91
N ARG A 4 -35.62 5.37 2.82
CA ARG A 4 -35.50 4.88 1.43
C ARG A 4 -34.63 5.74 0.49
N THR A 5 -34.07 6.85 0.98
CA THR A 5 -33.34 7.85 0.16
C THR A 5 -32.12 8.43 0.88
N ALA A 6 -31.01 8.58 0.16
CA ALA A 6 -29.76 9.15 0.65
C ALA A 6 -29.89 10.63 1.10
N PRO A 7 -28.90 11.18 1.85
CA PRO A 7 -28.83 12.62 2.15
C PRO A 7 -28.57 13.48 0.91
N SER A 8 -29.12 14.69 0.89
CA SER A 8 -29.08 15.63 -0.24
C SER A 8 -27.82 16.52 -0.25
N CYS A 9 -27.35 16.90 0.94
CA CYS A 9 -26.04 17.51 1.21
C CYS A 9 -24.85 16.59 0.86
N HIS A 10 -23.61 17.08 0.94
CA HIS A 10 -22.40 16.32 0.55
C HIS A 10 -21.09 16.85 1.16
N LEU A 11 -19.98 16.15 0.91
CA LEU A 11 -18.61 16.52 1.28
C LEU A 11 -17.71 16.75 0.04
N ARG A 12 -16.58 17.46 0.21
CA ARG A 12 -15.51 17.58 -0.81
C ARG A 12 -14.15 17.82 -0.15
N LEU A 13 -13.13 17.06 -0.56
CA LEU A 13 -11.73 17.24 -0.14
C LEU A 13 -11.21 18.68 -0.34
N GLU A 14 -10.58 19.22 0.71
CA GLU A 14 -10.05 20.60 0.77
C GLU A 14 -8.52 20.68 0.63
N TRP A 15 -7.82 19.68 1.17
CA TRP A 15 -6.36 19.62 1.34
C TRP A 15 -5.94 18.14 1.40
N VAL A 16 -4.66 17.83 1.34
CA VAL A 16 -4.08 16.63 1.95
C VAL A 16 -2.77 17.03 2.60
N TYR A 17 -2.61 16.78 3.90
CA TYR A 17 -1.32 17.04 4.53
C TYR A 17 -0.45 15.79 4.46
N GLY A 18 0.76 16.00 3.98
CA GLY A 18 1.78 14.98 3.90
C GLY A 18 2.32 14.70 2.53
N TYR A 19 3.38 13.91 2.58
CA TYR A 19 4.26 13.55 1.49
C TYR A 19 4.87 12.24 1.93
N ARG A 20 4.77 11.15 1.16
CA ARG A 20 5.19 9.84 1.67
C ARG A 20 6.70 9.59 1.54
N GLY A 21 7.50 10.52 2.05
CA GLY A 21 8.96 10.53 1.96
C GLY A 21 9.64 9.44 2.75
N HIS A 22 9.03 8.98 3.83
CA HIS A 22 9.57 7.85 4.57
C HIS A 22 9.63 6.55 3.78
N GLN A 23 8.54 6.32 3.06
CA GLN A 23 8.24 5.02 2.49
C GLN A 23 8.66 4.91 1.01
N CYS A 24 9.48 5.85 0.55
CA CYS A 24 10.04 5.92 -0.78
C CYS A 24 11.42 6.52 -0.70
N ARG A 25 12.35 6.05 -1.53
CA ARG A 25 13.26 6.99 -2.18
C ARG A 25 12.54 7.54 -3.40
N ASN A 26 12.93 8.72 -3.85
CA ASN A 26 12.47 9.31 -5.09
C ASN A 26 10.92 9.33 -5.23
N ASN A 27 10.23 10.38 -4.77
CA ASN A 27 8.77 10.51 -5.00
C ASN A 27 8.31 11.97 -5.01
N LEU A 28 9.11 12.83 -5.63
CA LEU A 28 9.08 14.28 -5.43
C LEU A 28 9.68 15.00 -6.66
N TYR A 29 8.86 15.77 -7.39
CA TYR A 29 9.16 16.42 -8.68
C TYR A 29 8.78 17.92 -8.71
N TYR A 30 9.22 18.68 -9.73
CA TYR A 30 8.38 19.80 -10.23
C TYR A 30 7.97 19.63 -11.69
N THR A 31 6.78 20.15 -11.98
CA THR A 31 6.26 20.40 -13.33
C THR A 31 7.06 21.46 -14.12
N ALA A 32 6.71 21.61 -15.40
CA ALA A 32 7.21 22.65 -16.31
C ALA A 32 7.02 24.05 -15.72
N ALA A 33 5.80 24.34 -15.23
CA ALA A 33 5.41 25.60 -14.62
C ALA A 33 6.16 25.96 -13.33
N LYS A 34 6.92 25.01 -12.76
CA LYS A 34 7.34 24.97 -11.35
C LYS A 34 6.13 24.76 -10.41
N GLU A 35 5.60 23.55 -10.29
CA GLU A 35 4.67 23.12 -9.23
C GLU A 35 5.18 21.81 -8.62
N ILE A 36 5.05 21.53 -7.31
CA ILE A 36 5.52 20.25 -6.76
C ILE A 36 4.58 19.18 -7.28
N VAL A 37 5.14 18.04 -7.66
CA VAL A 37 4.37 16.80 -7.75
C VAL A 37 4.96 15.81 -6.76
N TYR A 38 4.12 15.38 -5.84
CA TYR A 38 4.36 14.24 -4.97
C TYR A 38 3.05 13.47 -4.81
N PHE A 39 3.01 12.48 -3.93
CA PHE A 39 1.77 11.81 -3.56
C PHE A 39 1.75 11.45 -2.07
N VAL A 40 0.55 11.12 -1.58
CA VAL A 40 0.26 10.61 -0.24
C VAL A 40 -1.15 9.99 -0.28
N ALA A 41 -1.35 8.84 0.36
CA ALA A 41 -2.48 7.93 0.07
C ALA A 41 -2.67 7.62 -1.43
N GLY A 42 -3.88 7.22 -1.79
CA GLY A 42 -4.39 7.14 -3.16
C GLY A 42 -4.52 8.49 -3.87
N VAL A 43 -3.72 9.50 -3.54
CA VAL A 43 -3.85 10.86 -4.09
C VAL A 43 -2.52 11.43 -4.58
N GLY A 44 -2.47 11.66 -5.89
CA GLY A 44 -1.41 12.45 -6.52
C GLY A 44 -1.65 13.92 -6.19
N VAL A 45 -0.65 14.59 -5.62
CA VAL A 45 -0.78 15.99 -5.16
C VAL A 45 0.07 16.89 -6.04
N VAL A 46 -0.59 17.79 -6.78
CA VAL A 46 0.06 18.98 -7.32
C VAL A 46 -0.09 20.09 -6.29
N TYR A 47 0.92 20.28 -5.46
CA TYR A 47 0.95 21.38 -4.50
C TYR A 47 1.62 22.60 -5.14
N ASN A 48 1.05 23.78 -4.94
CA ASN A 48 1.57 25.01 -5.48
C ASN A 48 1.76 26.06 -4.35
N THR A 49 3.01 26.32 -3.96
CA THR A 49 3.34 26.80 -2.59
C THR A 49 2.93 28.23 -2.32
N ARG A 50 3.26 29.17 -3.21
CA ARG A 50 2.85 30.58 -3.09
C ARG A 50 1.52 30.85 -3.80
N GLU A 51 0.76 29.77 -4.08
CA GLU A 51 -0.71 29.79 -4.17
C GLU A 51 -1.37 29.28 -2.88
N HIS A 52 -0.58 28.64 -2.01
CA HIS A 52 -0.96 27.82 -0.87
C HIS A 52 -2.23 26.99 -1.10
N LYS A 53 -2.23 26.27 -2.22
CA LYS A 53 -3.34 25.46 -2.75
C LYS A 53 -2.81 24.19 -3.37
N GLN A 54 -3.56 23.10 -3.22
CA GLN A 54 -3.28 21.81 -3.82
C GLN A 54 -4.33 21.46 -4.87
N LYS A 55 -3.96 20.57 -5.80
CA LYS A 55 -4.87 19.86 -6.70
C LYS A 55 -4.71 18.36 -6.43
N PHE A 56 -5.82 17.61 -6.49
CA PHE A 56 -5.86 16.20 -6.10
C PHE A 56 -6.19 15.32 -7.30
N TYR A 57 -5.25 14.43 -7.64
CA TYR A 57 -5.51 13.34 -8.57
C TYR A 57 -6.16 12.19 -7.80
N LEU A 58 -7.49 12.14 -7.85
CA LEU A 58 -8.34 11.11 -7.22
C LEU A 58 -8.70 9.97 -8.21
N GLY A 59 -7.93 9.81 -9.28
CA GLY A 59 -8.17 8.75 -10.26
C GLY A 59 -7.65 7.38 -9.82
N HIS A 60 -6.90 7.33 -8.71
CA HIS A 60 -6.54 6.10 -8.00
C HIS A 60 -7.67 5.66 -7.06
N ASN A 61 -7.80 4.36 -6.85
CA ASN A 61 -8.86 3.69 -6.09
C ASN A 61 -8.31 2.83 -4.93
N ASP A 62 -7.04 3.02 -4.61
CA ASP A 62 -6.19 2.37 -3.60
C ASP A 62 -4.95 3.25 -3.45
N ASP A 63 -3.97 2.85 -2.66
CA ASP A 63 -2.89 3.74 -2.24
C ASP A 63 -1.80 3.90 -3.29
N ILE A 64 -1.15 5.07 -3.37
CA ILE A 64 0.07 5.23 -4.17
C ILE A 64 1.27 4.48 -3.55
N ILE A 65 1.15 4.03 -2.29
CA ILE A 65 1.94 2.96 -1.66
C ILE A 65 1.06 2.13 -0.70
N ARG A 66 0.32 1.15 -1.23
CA ARG A 66 -0.48 0.19 -0.47
C ARG A 66 0.45 -0.68 0.34
N HIS A 67 -0.15 -1.01 1.46
CA HIS A 67 0.50 -1.37 2.67
C HIS A 67 -0.29 -2.69 3.07
N VAL A 68 0.35 -3.81 3.53
CA VAL A 68 0.12 -5.31 3.73
C VAL A 68 0.26 -5.46 5.22
N GLY A 69 -0.78 -5.89 5.92
CA GLY A 69 -0.52 -6.44 7.22
C GLY A 69 -1.63 -6.50 8.29
N SER A 70 -1.89 -7.70 8.75
CA SER A 70 -0.75 -8.55 9.08
C SER A 70 -1.25 -9.75 9.80
N GLN A 71 -2.13 -10.48 9.13
CA GLN A 71 -3.08 -11.41 9.73
C GLN A 71 -2.72 -11.92 11.16
N ALA A 72 -3.08 -11.15 12.18
CA ALA A 72 -4.18 -11.53 13.04
C ALA A 72 -5.42 -11.68 12.14
N VAL A 73 -6.00 -12.86 11.94
CA VAL A 73 -6.16 -13.95 12.93
C VAL A 73 -6.78 -13.38 14.21
N TYR A 74 -7.95 -12.76 14.04
CA TYR A 74 -9.03 -12.95 15.01
C TYR A 74 -9.42 -14.43 14.96
N LEU A 75 -9.07 -15.15 16.02
CA LEU A 75 -9.53 -16.48 16.35
C LEU A 75 -9.70 -16.50 17.87
N SER A 76 -10.79 -17.09 18.35
CA SER A 76 -11.28 -16.89 19.72
C SER A 76 -10.40 -17.55 20.80
N MET A 77 -10.50 -17.02 22.02
CA MET A 77 -9.74 -17.48 23.18
C MET A 77 -10.23 -18.85 23.70
N THR A 78 -9.36 -19.87 23.66
CA THR A 78 -9.43 -21.03 24.58
C THR A 78 -8.09 -21.79 24.69
N GLU A 79 -7.44 -22.08 23.56
CA GLU A 79 -6.33 -23.05 23.51
C GLU A 79 -4.92 -22.43 23.52
N LEU A 80 -4.42 -22.05 24.71
CA LEU A 80 -2.98 -22.25 25.06
C LEU A 80 -2.63 -22.08 26.55
N ILE A 81 -3.61 -22.02 27.48
CA ILE A 81 -3.32 -22.00 28.92
C ILE A 81 -2.99 -23.43 29.38
N GLY A 82 -1.76 -23.88 29.10
CA GLY A 82 -1.36 -25.23 29.50
C GLY A 82 -0.07 -25.76 28.85
N HIS A 83 1.08 -25.10 29.05
CA HIS A 83 2.35 -25.81 29.32
C HIS A 83 3.48 -24.87 29.79
N ILE A 84 4.34 -25.41 30.67
CA ILE A 84 5.65 -24.90 31.12
C ILE A 84 5.62 -23.63 32.02
N VAL A 85 5.73 -23.91 33.32
CA VAL A 85 6.21 -23.03 34.41
C VAL A 85 7.61 -23.53 34.83
N LYS A 86 8.48 -22.68 35.43
CA LYS A 86 9.91 -22.91 35.86
C LYS A 86 10.92 -22.83 34.68
N LEU A 87 12.12 -22.23 34.75
CA LEU A 87 13.02 -21.73 35.83
C LEU A 87 13.87 -20.50 35.32
N PRO A 88 14.73 -19.84 36.15
CA PRO A 88 15.46 -18.61 35.80
C PRO A 88 17.00 -18.72 35.67
N LEU A 89 17.63 -17.57 35.31
CA LEU A 89 19.04 -17.12 35.47
C LEU A 89 20.10 -17.36 34.35
N CYS A 90 20.87 -16.27 34.12
CA CYS A 90 22.22 -16.13 33.54
C CYS A 90 22.59 -16.74 32.17
N PHE A 91 22.99 -15.88 31.23
CA PHE A 91 24.42 -15.64 30.91
C PHE A 91 24.63 -14.28 30.20
N HIS A 92 25.87 -13.85 29.97
CA HIS A 92 26.21 -12.47 29.56
C HIS A 92 27.16 -12.43 28.35
N VAL A 93 26.81 -11.60 27.34
CA VAL A 93 27.65 -10.93 26.32
C VAL A 93 28.82 -11.73 25.68
N GLN A 94 28.68 -12.11 24.38
CA GLN A 94 29.78 -12.00 23.39
C GLN A 94 29.42 -12.15 21.88
N THR A 95 28.29 -11.60 21.39
CA THR A 95 27.87 -11.76 19.96
C THR A 95 27.68 -10.47 19.14
N HIS A 96 27.83 -9.28 19.70
CA HIS A 96 27.40 -7.99 19.10
C HIS A 96 28.11 -7.48 17.82
N HIS A 97 29.00 -8.25 17.17
CA HIS A 97 29.73 -7.82 15.97
C HIS A 97 29.63 -8.74 14.74
N ARG A 98 29.10 -9.96 14.87
CA ARG A 98 28.65 -10.77 13.70
C ARG A 98 27.17 -10.65 13.41
N LEU A 99 26.50 -9.82 14.20
CA LEU A 99 25.13 -9.43 13.98
C LEU A 99 25.08 -8.36 12.86
N ASN A 100 25.52 -7.11 13.09
CA ASN A 100 25.26 -5.82 12.35
C ASN A 100 25.34 -5.76 10.79
N VAL A 101 24.71 -6.71 10.11
CA VAL A 101 24.64 -6.95 8.66
C VAL A 101 23.30 -7.59 8.25
N PHE A 102 22.45 -8.07 9.19
CA PHE A 102 21.49 -9.16 8.91
C PHE A 102 19.98 -8.87 9.14
N ILE A 103 19.57 -7.75 9.76
CA ILE A 103 18.16 -7.30 9.77
C ILE A 103 17.96 -5.92 9.23
N SER A 104 19.03 -5.16 9.03
CA SER A 104 18.83 -3.96 8.27
C SER A 104 18.62 -4.29 6.79
N SER A 105 17.73 -5.18 6.34
CA SER A 105 17.43 -5.24 4.90
C SER A 105 16.00 -5.12 4.34
N GLN A 106 14.82 -5.23 4.95
CA GLN A 106 13.53 -5.22 4.17
C GLN A 106 12.80 -3.91 3.66
N TRP A 107 13.06 -2.69 4.17
CA TRP A 107 12.13 -1.51 4.23
C TRP A 107 12.41 -0.51 3.11
N PHE A 108 12.45 -0.96 1.85
CA PHE A 108 12.19 -0.04 0.75
C PHE A 108 11.21 -0.62 -0.28
N MET A 109 9.93 -0.54 0.05
CA MET A 109 9.01 0.17 -0.83
C MET A 109 9.47 1.62 -1.14
N LEU A 110 8.69 2.18 -2.04
CA LEU A 110 9.04 2.74 -3.32
C LEU A 110 7.63 2.93 -3.91
N GLY A 111 7.37 4.03 -4.61
CA GLY A 111 6.01 4.42 -5.00
C GLY A 111 6.08 5.26 -6.25
N GLY A 112 5.23 4.94 -7.22
CA GLY A 112 5.58 5.17 -8.62
C GLY A 112 5.49 6.60 -9.11
N LEU A 113 6.41 7.52 -8.79
CA LEU A 113 6.46 8.84 -9.44
C LEU A 113 7.49 8.95 -10.59
N ALA A 114 7.06 9.53 -11.71
CA ALA A 114 7.90 9.96 -12.82
C ALA A 114 7.29 11.16 -13.54
N LEU A 115 8.14 11.91 -14.24
CA LEU A 115 7.75 13.10 -14.98
C LEU A 115 8.30 13.06 -16.40
N HIS A 116 7.45 13.42 -17.36
CA HIS A 116 7.78 13.50 -18.78
C HIS A 116 8.90 14.53 -19.04
N PRO A 117 9.74 14.41 -20.09
CA PRO A 117 10.78 15.40 -20.37
C PRO A 117 10.23 16.82 -20.63
N GLU A 118 9.03 16.92 -21.23
CA GLU A 118 8.25 18.18 -21.34
C GLU A 118 7.81 18.76 -19.98
N ARG A 119 7.90 17.97 -18.90
CA ARG A 119 7.55 18.30 -17.51
C ARG A 119 6.08 18.65 -17.24
N VAL A 120 5.18 18.42 -18.19
CA VAL A 120 3.73 18.63 -18.02
C VAL A 120 3.03 17.38 -17.48
N LEU A 121 3.40 16.22 -18.03
CA LEU A 121 2.76 14.94 -17.74
C LEU A 121 3.49 14.19 -16.63
N VAL A 122 2.69 13.64 -15.73
CA VAL A 122 3.13 12.88 -14.56
C VAL A 122 2.67 11.44 -14.74
N ALA A 123 3.55 10.49 -14.47
CA ALA A 123 3.16 9.13 -14.16
C ALA A 123 3.18 8.96 -12.63
N THR A 124 2.03 8.70 -12.00
CA THR A 124 1.95 8.28 -10.58
C THR A 124 1.44 6.85 -10.49
N GLY A 125 2.03 6.02 -9.64
CA GLY A 125 1.80 4.59 -9.62
C GLY A 125 1.28 4.03 -8.30
N GLN A 126 0.03 3.57 -8.30
CA GLN A 126 -0.67 2.89 -7.20
C GLN A 126 0.02 1.58 -6.75
N VAL A 127 -0.34 1.06 -5.58
CA VAL A 127 -0.17 -0.33 -5.12
C VAL A 127 -1.55 -0.81 -4.61
N GLY A 128 -1.84 -2.10 -4.58
CA GLY A 128 -3.22 -2.58 -4.66
C GLY A 128 -3.36 -4.09 -4.64
N LYS A 129 -4.58 -4.58 -4.47
CA LYS A 129 -4.94 -5.87 -5.10
C LYS A 129 -5.21 -5.69 -6.61
N GLU A 130 -5.16 -4.43 -7.05
CA GLU A 130 -5.63 -3.86 -8.32
C GLU A 130 -5.00 -2.43 -8.65
N PRO A 131 -3.68 -2.19 -8.91
CA PRO A 131 -3.04 -0.85 -8.85
C PRO A 131 -2.00 -0.34 -9.90
N TYR A 132 -1.97 0.98 -10.16
CA TYR A 132 -1.61 1.47 -11.48
C TYR A 132 -0.89 2.81 -11.67
N ILE A 133 -0.14 2.92 -12.79
CA ILE A 133 0.31 4.22 -13.30
C ILE A 133 -0.92 4.92 -13.83
N CYS A 134 -1.29 6.07 -13.31
CA CYS A 134 -1.99 7.02 -14.15
C CYS A 134 -0.93 7.88 -14.85
N VAL A 135 -0.99 8.02 -16.18
CA VAL A 135 -0.34 9.17 -16.83
C VAL A 135 -1.38 10.28 -16.92
N TRP A 136 -1.15 11.35 -16.17
CA TRP A 136 -2.08 12.47 -16.02
C TRP A 136 -1.39 13.81 -16.21
N ASP A 137 -2.19 14.81 -16.59
CA ASP A 137 -1.72 16.16 -16.84
C ASP A 137 -1.74 16.98 -15.53
N SER A 138 -0.61 17.58 -15.17
CA SER A 138 -0.46 18.28 -13.89
C SER A 138 -1.23 19.60 -13.78
N TYR A 139 -1.74 20.16 -14.88
CA TYR A 139 -2.56 21.38 -14.88
C TYR A 139 -4.03 21.07 -14.63
N THR A 140 -4.59 20.16 -15.43
CA THR A 140 -6.00 19.75 -15.46
C THR A 140 -6.33 18.69 -14.41
N VAL A 141 -5.34 17.90 -14.02
CA VAL A 141 -5.45 16.76 -13.10
C VAL A 141 -6.44 15.70 -13.61
N GLN A 142 -6.50 15.59 -14.94
CA GLN A 142 -7.22 14.53 -15.65
C GLN A 142 -6.24 13.47 -16.14
N THR A 143 -6.70 12.22 -16.18
CA THR A 143 -5.95 11.10 -16.71
C THR A 143 -5.85 11.22 -18.23
N VAL A 144 -4.62 11.37 -18.73
CA VAL A 144 -4.31 11.54 -20.16
C VAL A 144 -4.21 10.20 -20.85
N SER A 145 -3.61 9.23 -20.17
CA SER A 145 -3.77 7.84 -20.55
C SER A 145 -4.32 7.05 -19.36
N ILE A 146 -5.50 6.46 -19.58
CA ILE A 146 -6.05 5.26 -18.95
C ILE A 146 -5.80 4.06 -19.88
N LEU A 147 -5.94 2.88 -19.28
CA LEU A 147 -4.84 1.94 -19.16
C LEU A 147 -5.43 0.56 -18.66
N LYS A 148 -4.97 -0.09 -17.55
CA LYS A 148 -5.41 -1.33 -16.78
C LYS A 148 -4.75 -2.79 -16.77
N ASP A 149 -3.91 -3.36 -17.67
CA ASP A 149 -3.61 -4.82 -17.78
C ASP A 149 -2.29 -5.64 -17.44
N VAL A 150 -0.97 -5.33 -17.41
CA VAL A 150 0.07 -6.38 -17.73
C VAL A 150 0.70 -7.36 -16.70
N HIS A 151 0.79 -7.46 -15.37
CA HIS A 151 0.58 -6.84 -14.06
C HIS A 151 -0.59 -6.99 -13.09
N SER A 152 -0.32 -7.53 -11.89
CA SER A 152 -1.21 -7.66 -10.70
C SER A 152 -0.67 -7.47 -9.21
N HIS A 153 -0.82 -6.34 -8.48
CA HIS A 153 -0.41 -6.00 -7.04
C HIS A 153 0.41 -4.72 -6.58
N GLY A 154 1.33 -4.05 -7.29
CA GLY A 154 1.72 -2.64 -6.99
C GLY A 154 2.97 -1.99 -7.58
N ILE A 155 2.94 -0.68 -7.80
CA ILE A 155 4.02 0.09 -8.43
C ILE A 155 4.91 0.73 -7.40
N ALA A 156 6.20 0.67 -7.68
CA ALA A 156 7.16 1.27 -6.79
C ALA A 156 8.13 2.22 -7.49
N CYS A 157 8.31 2.10 -8.82
CA CYS A 157 9.56 2.56 -9.41
C CYS A 157 9.33 3.05 -10.88
N LEU A 158 9.93 4.13 -11.45
CA LEU A 158 9.52 4.76 -12.74
C LEU A 158 10.53 5.76 -13.37
N ALA A 159 10.61 5.96 -14.72
CA ALA A 159 10.46 7.26 -15.46
C ALA A 159 10.67 7.25 -17.00
N PHE A 160 10.61 8.39 -17.69
CA PHE A 160 10.62 8.53 -19.16
C PHE A 160 12.01 8.29 -19.78
N ASP A 161 12.06 8.01 -21.10
CA ASP A 161 13.22 8.22 -21.96
C ASP A 161 13.45 9.72 -22.24
N LEU A 162 14.49 10.05 -23.02
CA LEU A 162 14.81 11.45 -23.32
C LEU A 162 13.78 12.09 -24.26
N GLU A 163 13.23 11.33 -25.22
CA GLU A 163 12.25 11.83 -26.19
C GLU A 163 10.82 11.94 -25.63
N GLY A 164 10.56 11.36 -24.45
CA GLY A 164 9.23 11.24 -23.86
C GLY A 164 8.32 10.22 -24.57
N GLN A 165 8.85 9.51 -25.58
CA GLN A 165 8.11 8.46 -26.27
C GLN A 165 8.05 7.22 -25.38
N CYS A 166 9.20 6.70 -24.95
CA CYS A 166 9.29 5.54 -24.07
C CYS A 166 9.19 5.92 -22.59
N LEU A 167 8.68 5.02 -21.75
CA LEU A 167 8.44 5.24 -20.34
C LEU A 167 8.66 4.00 -19.42
N VAL A 168 9.74 4.01 -18.62
CA VAL A 168 10.33 2.95 -17.75
C VAL A 168 9.78 2.88 -16.31
N SER A 169 8.54 2.39 -16.07
CA SER A 169 7.96 2.10 -14.73
C SER A 169 8.56 0.88 -14.06
N VAL A 170 7.93 0.45 -12.94
CA VAL A 170 8.25 -0.69 -12.11
C VAL A 170 7.19 -1.21 -11.11
N GLY A 171 6.89 -2.54 -11.04
CA GLY A 171 5.86 -3.19 -10.16
C GLY A 171 6.22 -4.45 -9.30
N LEU A 172 5.50 -4.74 -8.21
CA LEU A 172 5.81 -5.53 -6.98
C LEU A 172 5.89 -7.07 -7.03
N ASP A 173 6.52 -7.70 -8.04
CA ASP A 173 6.66 -9.18 -8.11
C ASP A 173 7.98 -9.74 -7.73
N SER A 174 7.94 -11.05 -7.40
CA SER A 174 9.02 -12.01 -7.39
C SER A 174 10.13 -11.54 -8.28
N LYS A 175 10.06 -11.73 -9.58
CA LYS A 175 11.10 -11.45 -10.56
C LYS A 175 11.13 -10.01 -11.08
N ASN A 176 10.29 -9.17 -10.51
CA ASN A 176 10.45 -7.73 -10.48
C ASN A 176 10.69 -7.11 -11.84
N THR A 177 9.76 -7.39 -12.72
CA THR A 177 10.15 -7.84 -14.04
C THR A 177 10.05 -6.60 -14.94
N ILE A 178 11.01 -5.68 -14.83
CA ILE A 178 11.08 -4.42 -15.58
C ILE A 178 10.94 -4.68 -17.19
N CYS A 179 9.77 -4.39 -17.86
CA CYS A 179 9.42 -3.77 -19.26
C CYS A 179 9.41 -2.19 -19.70
N VAL A 180 8.36 -1.36 -20.07
CA VAL A 180 8.28 0.15 -20.54
C VAL A 180 7.05 0.50 -21.48
N TRP A 181 6.57 1.75 -21.72
CA TRP A 181 5.53 2.14 -22.77
C TRP A 181 5.84 3.35 -23.71
N ASP A 182 5.16 3.50 -24.89
CA ASP A 182 4.46 4.80 -25.13
C ASP A 182 3.16 4.69 -24.36
N TRP A 183 3.16 5.37 -23.22
CA TRP A 183 1.98 5.71 -22.48
C TRP A 183 0.94 6.37 -23.40
N ARG A 184 1.35 7.07 -24.49
CA ARG A 184 0.50 7.77 -25.47
C ARG A 184 -0.59 6.90 -26.11
N LYS A 185 -0.21 5.93 -26.96
CA LYS A 185 -1.19 5.02 -27.61
C LYS A 185 -1.45 3.76 -26.80
N GLY A 186 -0.68 3.56 -25.74
CA GLY A 186 -1.11 2.74 -24.64
C GLY A 186 -0.81 1.22 -24.69
N LYS A 187 0.39 0.69 -25.02
CA LYS A 187 0.72 -0.76 -24.95
C LYS A 187 2.25 -0.97 -24.95
N VAL A 188 2.77 -2.18 -24.65
CA VAL A 188 4.23 -2.40 -24.55
C VAL A 188 4.76 -2.59 -25.95
N LEU A 189 6.03 -2.29 -26.15
CA LEU A 189 6.87 -3.12 -27.00
C LEU A 189 7.98 -3.74 -26.13
N ALA A 190 7.87 -4.35 -24.93
CA ALA A 190 8.96 -5.26 -24.49
C ALA A 190 8.75 -6.34 -23.46
N ALA A 191 9.71 -7.28 -23.50
CA ALA A 191 9.93 -8.31 -22.52
C ALA A 191 11.32 -9.03 -22.55
N ALA A 192 12.11 -8.97 -21.45
CA ALA A 192 13.40 -9.65 -21.18
C ALA A 192 13.61 -9.86 -19.64
N PRO A 193 14.27 -10.91 -18.95
CA PRO A 193 13.98 -11.76 -17.67
C PRO A 193 15.02 -12.43 -16.64
N GLY A 194 15.49 -12.00 -15.43
CA GLY A 194 15.92 -10.76 -14.70
C GLY A 194 16.38 -10.98 -13.27
N HIS A 195 16.25 -9.95 -12.44
CA HIS A 195 16.74 -10.03 -11.08
C HIS A 195 15.82 -10.60 -10.04
N THR A 196 16.51 -11.03 -9.01
CA THR A 196 16.13 -12.17 -8.24
C THR A 196 15.45 -11.81 -6.95
N ASP A 197 15.38 -10.53 -6.62
CA ASP A 197 15.02 -9.88 -5.36
C ASP A 197 15.22 -8.33 -5.56
N ARG A 198 14.74 -7.37 -4.72
CA ARG A 198 14.71 -5.84 -4.62
C ARG A 198 15.25 -4.89 -5.74
N ILE A 199 15.21 -3.54 -5.62
CA ILE A 199 15.93 -2.41 -6.34
C ILE A 199 15.14 -1.05 -6.26
N PHE A 200 15.61 0.11 -6.84
CA PHE A 200 15.62 1.50 -6.30
C PHE A 200 15.48 2.80 -7.19
N ASP A 201 16.52 3.38 -7.83
CA ASP A 201 16.52 4.60 -8.72
C ASP A 201 16.30 4.22 -10.23
N ILE A 202 16.68 4.82 -11.36
CA ILE A 202 16.88 4.07 -12.68
C ILE A 202 17.40 5.01 -13.78
N SER A 203 17.88 4.51 -14.93
CA SER A 203 18.16 5.39 -16.07
C SER A 203 17.96 4.72 -17.43
N TRP A 204 17.47 5.47 -18.41
CA TRP A 204 17.86 5.23 -19.81
C TRP A 204 19.28 5.77 -20.00
N ASP A 205 20.01 5.23 -20.95
CA ASP A 205 21.14 5.96 -21.50
C ASP A 205 20.57 7.22 -22.18
N LEU A 206 21.12 8.39 -21.85
CA LEU A 206 20.63 9.68 -22.35
C LEU A 206 21.04 9.93 -23.82
N TYR A 207 21.95 9.11 -24.37
CA TYR A 207 22.55 9.30 -25.70
C TYR A 207 22.36 8.09 -26.61
N GLN A 208 21.94 6.95 -26.05
CA GLN A 208 21.53 5.78 -26.82
C GLN A 208 20.10 5.37 -26.41
N PRO A 209 19.06 5.72 -27.17
CA PRO A 209 17.67 5.41 -26.81
C PRO A 209 17.39 3.89 -26.76
N SER A 210 18.33 3.09 -27.25
CA SER A 210 18.34 1.63 -27.15
C SER A 210 18.98 1.07 -25.87
N LYS A 211 19.57 1.88 -24.97
CA LYS A 211 20.23 1.38 -23.75
C LYS A 211 19.59 1.95 -22.48
N LEU A 212 19.64 1.18 -21.40
CA LEU A 212 19.16 1.58 -20.06
C LEU A 212 19.85 0.74 -18.96
N VAL A 213 19.84 1.20 -17.70
CA VAL A 213 20.72 0.69 -16.62
C VAL A 213 19.98 0.57 -15.27
N SER A 214 20.27 -0.46 -14.44
CA SER A 214 19.61 -0.70 -13.11
C SER A 214 20.43 -1.60 -12.10
N CYS A 215 20.33 -1.50 -10.74
CA CYS A 215 21.25 -2.16 -9.72
C CYS A 215 20.89 -2.31 -8.16
N GLY A 216 20.98 -3.50 -7.43
CA GLY A 216 20.84 -3.72 -5.91
C GLY A 216 21.12 -5.20 -5.23
N VAL A 217 21.78 -5.48 -4.06
CA VAL A 217 22.57 -6.63 -3.35
C VAL A 217 23.75 -7.45 -3.98
N LYS A 218 24.92 -6.94 -4.49
CA LYS A 218 26.00 -7.62 -5.36
C LYS A 218 26.02 -7.85 -7.00
N HIS A 219 25.59 -6.96 -7.94
CA HIS A 219 25.48 -6.87 -9.47
C HIS A 219 25.32 -5.41 -10.06
N ILE A 220 25.48 -5.15 -11.37
CA ILE A 220 24.78 -4.02 -12.08
C ILE A 220 24.43 -4.38 -13.56
N LYS A 221 23.41 -3.74 -14.14
CA LYS A 221 22.90 -4.02 -15.49
C LYS A 221 22.96 -2.89 -16.51
N PHE A 222 23.29 -3.23 -17.76
CA PHE A 222 23.35 -2.38 -18.96
C PHE A 222 22.67 -3.08 -20.15
N TRP A 223 21.51 -2.59 -20.51
CA TRP A 223 20.61 -3.19 -21.49
C TRP A 223 20.91 -2.84 -22.94
N SER A 224 20.30 -3.59 -23.87
CA SER A 224 20.18 -3.17 -25.27
C SER A 224 18.85 -3.60 -25.90
N LEU A 225 18.18 -2.63 -26.53
CA LEU A 225 17.11 -2.75 -27.53
C LEU A 225 17.76 -3.11 -28.90
N CYS A 226 17.36 -4.23 -29.51
CA CYS A 226 17.69 -4.79 -30.84
C CYS A 226 16.47 -5.12 -31.76
N GLY A 227 15.36 -4.36 -31.76
CA GLY A 227 14.11 -4.67 -32.48
C GLY A 227 12.90 -4.95 -31.56
N ASN A 228 12.67 -6.23 -31.24
CA ASN A 228 11.57 -6.76 -30.43
C ASN A 228 12.02 -7.85 -29.42
N ALA A 229 13.30 -7.91 -29.03
CA ALA A 229 13.75 -8.69 -27.88
C ALA A 229 14.97 -8.06 -27.14
N LEU A 230 14.86 -7.62 -25.86
CA LEU A 230 15.97 -6.94 -25.16
C LEU A 230 17.09 -7.90 -24.73
N THR A 231 18.32 -7.41 -24.50
CA THR A 231 19.46 -8.31 -24.22
C THR A 231 20.38 -7.94 -23.02
N PRO A 232 20.90 -8.95 -22.28
CA PRO A 232 21.79 -8.80 -21.11
C PRO A 232 23.30 -9.00 -21.38
N LYS A 233 24.17 -8.48 -20.51
CA LYS A 233 25.65 -8.66 -20.46
C LYS A 233 26.31 -8.41 -19.06
N ARG A 234 26.38 -9.38 -18.10
CA ARG A 234 26.76 -9.18 -16.65
C ARG A 234 27.73 -8.02 -16.38
N GLY A 235 27.36 -7.05 -15.52
CA GLY A 235 28.24 -5.95 -15.14
C GLY A 235 29.54 -6.46 -14.53
N VAL A 236 30.68 -6.10 -15.13
CA VAL A 236 31.99 -6.70 -14.86
C VAL A 236 32.79 -5.79 -13.93
N PHE A 237 32.90 -6.20 -12.66
CA PHE A 237 33.63 -5.48 -11.62
C PHE A 237 35.16 -5.64 -11.74
N GLY A 238 35.63 -6.72 -12.38
CA GLY A 238 37.05 -6.96 -12.67
C GLY A 238 37.89 -7.10 -11.40
N LYS A 239 39.00 -6.36 -11.33
CA LYS A 239 39.81 -6.14 -10.11
C LYS A 239 39.66 -4.70 -9.57
N THR A 240 38.69 -3.94 -10.10
CA THR A 240 38.63 -2.47 -9.97
C THR A 240 37.82 -1.99 -8.76
N GLY A 241 36.94 -2.84 -8.27
CA GLY A 241 36.12 -2.62 -7.08
C GLY A 241 35.39 -3.89 -6.73
N ASP A 242 35.03 -4.04 -5.46
CA ASP A 242 34.27 -5.20 -5.03
C ASP A 242 32.87 -5.17 -5.61
N LEU A 243 32.22 -6.32 -5.53
CA LEU A 243 30.80 -6.51 -5.81
C LEU A 243 29.92 -5.81 -4.74
N GLN A 244 30.33 -4.65 -4.25
CA GLN A 244 29.55 -3.75 -3.41
C GLN A 244 28.44 -3.06 -4.22
N THR A 245 27.78 -2.09 -3.59
CA THR A 245 26.42 -2.37 -3.19
C THR A 245 25.64 -1.02 -3.32
N ILE A 246 25.19 -0.71 -4.54
CA ILE A 246 24.53 0.49 -5.18
C ILE A 246 23.00 0.68 -5.00
N LEU A 247 22.60 1.88 -4.58
CA LEU A 247 21.23 2.34 -4.32
C LEU A 247 20.59 3.19 -5.44
N CYS A 248 21.38 3.84 -6.29
CA CYS A 248 20.89 4.82 -7.27
C CYS A 248 21.73 4.91 -8.55
N LEU A 249 21.20 5.56 -9.59
CA LEU A 249 21.83 5.68 -10.92
C LEU A 249 21.66 7.04 -11.58
N ALA A 250 22.64 7.39 -12.41
CA ALA A 250 22.46 8.34 -13.50
C ALA A 250 23.38 7.98 -14.68
N CYS A 251 22.80 7.83 -15.88
CA CYS A 251 23.60 7.73 -17.11
C CYS A 251 24.17 9.10 -17.52
N ALA A 252 25.28 9.07 -18.24
CA ALA A 252 26.03 10.23 -18.70
C ALA A 252 26.46 10.04 -20.17
N LYS A 253 27.33 10.92 -20.68
CA LYS A 253 27.86 10.83 -22.05
C LYS A 253 28.80 9.63 -22.23
N ASP A 254 29.09 9.28 -23.48
CA ASP A 254 30.15 8.33 -23.88
C ASP A 254 30.04 6.91 -23.30
N GLU A 255 28.80 6.41 -23.16
CA GLU A 255 28.41 5.15 -22.51
C GLU A 255 28.84 5.05 -21.03
N VAL A 256 29.03 6.20 -20.36
CA VAL A 256 29.35 6.25 -18.93
C VAL A 256 28.07 6.19 -18.10
N THR A 257 28.08 5.43 -17.02
CA THR A 257 27.03 5.48 -16.01
C THR A 257 27.61 5.57 -14.61
N TYR A 258 27.00 6.45 -13.80
CA TYR A 258 27.31 6.65 -12.39
C TYR A 258 26.28 5.95 -11.52
N SER A 259 26.76 5.43 -10.39
CA SER A 259 25.96 4.52 -9.58
C SER A 259 26.39 4.59 -8.11
N GLY A 260 25.56 5.12 -7.22
CA GLY A 260 25.92 5.44 -5.83
C GLY A 260 25.61 4.33 -4.80
N ALA A 261 26.58 3.99 -3.94
CA ALA A 261 26.60 2.82 -3.07
C ALA A 261 26.26 3.05 -1.58
N LEU A 262 26.02 1.93 -0.89
CA LEU A 262 25.94 1.74 0.57
C LEU A 262 27.11 2.40 1.27
N ASN A 263 28.30 1.95 0.91
CA ASN A 263 29.52 2.23 1.64
C ASN A 263 29.98 3.67 1.41
N GLY A 264 29.14 4.48 0.75
CA GLY A 264 29.43 5.83 0.33
C GLY A 264 30.11 5.92 -1.02
N ASP A 265 30.52 4.81 -1.65
CA ASP A 265 31.26 4.85 -2.90
C ASP A 265 30.36 5.21 -4.10
N ILE A 266 30.95 5.72 -5.18
CA ILE A 266 30.28 5.83 -6.48
C ILE A 266 31.09 5.05 -7.52
N TYR A 267 30.46 4.06 -8.13
CA TYR A 267 31.06 3.29 -9.22
C TYR A 267 30.84 3.98 -10.57
N VAL A 268 31.88 3.95 -11.40
CA VAL A 268 31.93 4.58 -12.73
C VAL A 268 32.08 3.48 -13.77
N TRP A 269 31.00 3.25 -14.51
CA TRP A 269 30.88 2.20 -15.51
C TRP A 269 31.14 2.78 -16.90
N LYS A 270 31.75 2.01 -17.81
CA LYS A 270 31.75 2.31 -19.25
C LYS A 270 31.31 1.08 -20.03
N GLY A 271 30.16 1.19 -20.68
CA GLY A 271 29.42 0.01 -21.11
C GLY A 271 29.21 -0.93 -19.93
N ILE A 272 29.63 -2.20 -20.06
CA ILE A 272 29.46 -3.20 -19.00
C ILE A 272 30.58 -3.25 -17.95
N ASN A 273 31.69 -2.55 -18.15
CA ASN A 273 32.90 -2.71 -17.33
C ASN A 273 33.04 -1.61 -16.28
N LEU A 274 33.47 -1.99 -15.07
CA LEU A 274 33.84 -1.05 -14.01
C LEU A 274 35.19 -0.39 -14.32
N MET A 275 35.16 0.90 -14.65
CA MET A 275 36.36 1.68 -15.00
C MET A 275 37.11 2.20 -13.77
N ARG A 276 36.37 2.68 -12.76
CA ARG A 276 36.94 3.18 -11.50
C ARG A 276 35.88 3.28 -10.39
N THR A 277 36.36 3.40 -9.17
CA THR A 277 35.58 3.66 -7.96
C THR A 277 35.94 5.04 -7.40
N VAL A 278 34.95 5.85 -7.06
CA VAL A 278 35.12 7.07 -6.24
C VAL A 278 34.80 6.67 -4.80
N GLN A 279 35.83 6.38 -4.00
CA GLN A 279 35.67 5.90 -2.63
C GLN A 279 35.24 7.02 -1.67
N GLY A 280 34.35 6.72 -0.72
CA GLY A 280 33.91 7.68 0.30
C GLY A 280 33.16 8.90 -0.24
N ALA A 281 32.53 8.78 -1.41
CA ALA A 281 31.78 9.85 -2.06
C ALA A 281 30.58 10.35 -1.22
N HIS A 282 30.07 9.53 -0.31
CA HIS A 282 29.26 9.88 0.87
C HIS A 282 29.81 9.18 2.13
N GLY A 283 29.35 9.57 3.32
CA GLY A 283 29.68 8.86 4.58
C GLY A 283 28.81 7.61 4.84
N SER A 284 27.81 7.37 3.99
CA SER A 284 26.80 6.30 4.11
C SER A 284 26.00 6.19 2.79
N GLY A 285 24.97 5.35 2.75
CA GLY A 285 24.26 4.95 1.53
C GLY A 285 23.68 6.10 0.70
N ILE A 286 23.99 6.13 -0.60
CA ILE A 286 23.54 7.19 -1.51
C ILE A 286 22.15 6.84 -2.06
N PHE A 287 21.08 7.34 -1.44
CA PHE A 287 19.71 6.92 -1.76
C PHE A 287 19.13 7.42 -3.05
N SER A 288 19.58 8.57 -3.53
CA SER A 288 18.98 9.25 -4.66
C SER A 288 20.11 9.86 -5.48
N MET A 289 20.09 9.64 -6.78
CA MET A 289 20.98 10.33 -7.71
C MET A 289 20.13 10.94 -8.80
N ASN A 290 20.37 12.21 -9.07
CA ASN A 290 19.71 12.92 -10.13
C ASN A 290 20.74 13.56 -11.06
N VAL A 291 20.42 13.56 -12.36
CA VAL A 291 21.16 14.28 -13.40
C VAL A 291 20.34 15.46 -13.92
N CYS A 292 21.03 16.56 -14.19
CA CYS A 292 20.52 17.76 -14.85
C CYS A 292 21.61 18.36 -15.75
N GLU A 293 21.32 19.49 -16.41
CA GLU A 293 22.27 20.15 -17.32
C GLU A 293 23.52 20.70 -16.60
N GLU A 294 23.37 21.09 -15.33
CA GLU A 294 24.46 21.61 -14.47
C GLU A 294 25.40 20.51 -13.95
N GLY A 295 24.97 19.24 -13.98
CA GLY A 295 25.68 18.11 -13.38
C GLY A 295 24.76 17.16 -12.59
N PHE A 296 25.32 16.55 -11.54
CA PHE A 296 24.62 15.52 -10.74
C PHE A 296 24.40 15.99 -9.30
N ALA A 297 23.26 15.62 -8.72
CA ALA A 297 22.96 15.77 -7.30
C ALA A 297 22.79 14.38 -6.66
N THR A 298 23.46 14.12 -5.54
CA THR A 298 23.34 12.86 -4.78
C THR A 298 22.82 13.11 -3.37
N GLY A 299 21.73 12.44 -3.01
CA GLY A 299 21.11 12.47 -1.69
C GLY A 299 21.58 11.30 -0.84
N GLY A 300 22.28 11.60 0.24
CA GLY A 300 22.90 10.62 1.12
C GLY A 300 22.13 10.31 2.39
N ARG A 301 22.38 9.11 2.89
CA ARG A 301 22.01 8.67 4.24
C ARG A 301 22.75 9.43 5.34
N ASP A 302 23.91 9.99 5.02
CA ASP A 302 24.70 10.86 5.88
C ASP A 302 24.07 12.25 6.09
N GLY A 303 22.77 12.44 5.81
CA GLY A 303 22.05 13.71 5.90
C GLY A 303 22.46 14.76 4.85
N CYS A 304 23.42 14.42 3.99
CA CYS A 304 24.04 15.34 3.05
C CYS A 304 23.44 15.23 1.66
N VAL A 305 23.30 16.37 0.98
CA VAL A 305 23.20 16.44 -0.48
C VAL A 305 24.57 16.87 -1.03
N ARG A 306 25.09 16.18 -2.04
CA ARG A 306 26.35 16.54 -2.71
C ARG A 306 26.11 16.82 -4.19
N LEU A 307 26.74 17.87 -4.71
CA LEU A 307 26.66 18.25 -6.12
C LEU A 307 27.97 17.93 -6.83
N TRP A 308 27.90 17.49 -8.08
CA TRP A 308 29.03 17.04 -8.89
C TRP A 308 28.95 17.61 -10.31
N ASP A 309 30.09 17.92 -10.93
CA ASP A 309 30.16 18.42 -12.30
C ASP A 309 29.88 17.30 -13.34
N LEU A 310 29.80 17.68 -14.61
CA LEU A 310 29.60 16.74 -15.73
C LEU A 310 30.73 15.69 -15.90
N ASN A 311 31.88 15.86 -15.24
CA ASN A 311 33.00 14.91 -15.20
C ASN A 311 33.00 14.06 -13.89
N PHE A 312 32.00 14.26 -13.05
CA PHE A 312 31.85 13.70 -11.70
C PHE A 312 32.93 14.12 -10.69
N LYS A 313 33.36 15.38 -10.75
CA LYS A 313 34.15 16.06 -9.70
C LYS A 313 33.21 16.75 -8.71
N PRO A 314 33.50 16.77 -7.40
CA PRO A 314 32.63 17.41 -6.41
C PRO A 314 32.62 18.94 -6.57
N ILE A 315 31.43 19.53 -6.52
CA ILE A 315 31.19 20.99 -6.52
C ILE A 315 30.97 21.50 -5.08
N THR A 316 30.05 20.88 -4.34
CA THR A 316 29.71 21.28 -2.96
C THR A 316 29.03 20.15 -2.20
N VAL A 317 29.09 20.23 -0.86
CA VAL A 317 28.27 19.47 0.09
C VAL A 317 27.25 20.42 0.72
N ILE A 318 26.07 19.91 1.07
CA ILE A 318 25.01 20.58 1.80
C ILE A 318 24.54 19.62 2.90
N ASP A 319 24.90 19.87 4.15
CA ASP A 319 24.43 19.06 5.29
C ASP A 319 23.17 19.69 5.89
N LEU A 320 22.03 19.02 5.75
CA LEU A 320 20.75 19.51 6.29
C LEU A 320 20.68 19.47 7.83
N ARG A 321 21.67 18.91 8.53
CA ARG A 321 21.79 18.89 9.99
C ARG A 321 22.51 20.13 10.54
N GLU A 322 23.41 20.73 9.74
CA GLU A 322 24.30 21.83 10.16
C GLU A 322 23.76 23.22 9.75
N THR A 323 22.61 23.28 9.09
CA THR A 323 22.05 24.51 8.51
C THR A 323 21.11 25.27 9.47
N ASP A 324 21.13 26.61 9.40
CA ASP A 324 20.45 27.51 10.36
C ASP A 324 18.92 27.34 10.41
N GLN A 325 18.32 26.86 9.33
CA GLN A 325 16.88 26.53 9.22
C GLN A 325 16.63 25.03 9.04
N GLY A 326 17.71 24.23 9.07
CA GLY A 326 17.73 22.81 8.77
C GLY A 326 16.97 21.91 9.73
N TYR A 327 17.29 20.63 9.64
CA TYR A 327 16.74 19.59 10.50
C TYR A 327 17.44 19.65 11.87
N LYS A 328 17.06 20.65 12.68
CA LYS A 328 17.61 20.94 14.00
C LYS A 328 17.32 19.80 14.98
N VAL A 329 18.00 18.66 14.89
CA VAL A 329 17.67 17.46 15.67
C VAL A 329 17.58 17.76 17.17
N ALA A 330 16.64 17.11 17.83
CA ALA A 330 16.62 17.13 19.28
C ALA A 330 17.96 16.72 19.86
N ARG A 331 18.46 17.57 20.75
CA ARG A 331 19.33 17.14 21.85
C ARG A 331 18.47 16.66 23.03
N GLY A 332 17.45 15.87 22.69
CA GLY A 332 17.03 14.81 23.57
C GLY A 332 18.05 13.68 23.46
N GLU A 333 17.72 12.61 24.16
CA GLU A 333 18.26 11.31 23.87
C GLU A 333 17.20 10.49 23.09
N ASN A 334 17.27 10.50 21.74
CA ASN A 334 17.66 9.37 20.83
C ASN A 334 17.12 9.22 19.34
N SER A 335 17.82 9.71 18.25
CA SER A 335 17.38 9.92 16.81
C SER A 335 17.90 8.99 15.74
N ARG A 336 17.01 8.59 14.84
CA ARG A 336 17.39 8.25 13.47
C ARG A 336 18.15 9.41 12.84
N GLY A 337 19.37 9.14 12.38
CA GLY A 337 20.13 10.11 11.60
C GLY A 337 19.32 10.57 10.40
N LEU A 338 19.29 11.88 10.16
CA LEU A 338 18.57 12.46 9.02
C LEU A 338 18.97 11.74 7.74
N SER A 339 17.99 11.16 7.05
CA SER A 339 18.23 10.43 5.83
C SER A 339 17.52 11.11 4.66
N VAL A 340 18.31 11.50 3.66
CA VAL A 340 17.76 12.02 2.40
C VAL A 340 17.20 10.85 1.61
N ARG A 341 15.94 10.98 1.17
CA ARG A 341 15.19 9.96 0.41
C ARG A 341 15.07 10.32 -1.05
N SER A 342 14.92 11.61 -1.35
CA SER A 342 14.74 12.10 -2.70
C SER A 342 15.51 13.40 -2.87
N VAL A 343 16.41 13.48 -3.86
CA VAL A 343 16.94 14.74 -4.38
C VAL A 343 16.59 14.91 -5.84
N CYS A 344 16.51 16.15 -6.28
CA CYS A 344 16.82 16.52 -7.66
C CYS A 344 17.06 18.04 -7.74
N TRP A 345 17.70 18.45 -8.82
CA TRP A 345 18.22 19.77 -9.08
C TRP A 345 17.70 20.34 -10.41
N ARG A 346 17.42 21.65 -10.49
CA ARG A 346 17.09 22.38 -11.73
C ARG A 346 17.42 23.86 -11.56
N GLY A 347 18.49 24.33 -12.21
CA GLY A 347 19.05 25.67 -11.99
C GLY A 347 19.46 25.84 -10.52
N ASP A 348 19.16 27.00 -9.93
CA ASP A 348 19.52 27.31 -8.53
C ASP A 348 18.73 26.51 -7.46
N HIS A 349 17.72 25.71 -7.81
CA HIS A 349 16.88 25.07 -6.79
C HIS A 349 17.00 23.55 -6.75
N ILE A 350 17.01 23.02 -5.53
CA ILE A 350 17.04 21.60 -5.17
C ILE A 350 15.78 21.28 -4.34
N LEU A 351 15.14 20.13 -4.58
CA LEU A 351 14.24 19.52 -3.59
C LEU A 351 14.97 18.47 -2.81
N VAL A 352 14.65 18.39 -1.51
CA VAL A 352 15.09 17.32 -0.63
C VAL A 352 13.89 16.77 0.13
N GLY A 353 13.47 15.56 -0.24
CA GLY A 353 12.50 14.78 0.51
C GLY A 353 13.20 13.95 1.58
N THR A 354 12.75 14.03 2.83
CA THR A 354 13.37 13.32 3.96
C THR A 354 12.65 12.02 4.30
N GLN A 355 13.33 11.21 5.11
CA GLN A 355 12.76 10.05 5.79
C GLN A 355 11.58 10.40 6.71
N ASP A 356 11.42 11.65 7.13
CA ASP A 356 10.42 12.07 8.12
C ASP A 356 9.26 12.80 7.45
N SER A 357 8.98 12.40 6.20
CA SER A 357 7.89 12.92 5.36
C SER A 357 7.79 14.46 5.33
N GLU A 358 8.97 15.09 5.41
CA GLU A 358 9.18 16.51 5.20
C GLU A 358 9.69 16.76 3.77
N ILE A 359 9.22 17.85 3.16
CA ILE A 359 9.72 18.38 1.89
C ILE A 359 10.48 19.68 2.18
N PHE A 360 11.77 19.71 1.86
CA PHE A 360 12.60 20.92 1.89
C PHE A 360 12.98 21.41 0.50
N GLU A 361 12.90 22.71 0.26
CA GLU A 361 13.54 23.39 -0.87
C GLU A 361 14.88 23.99 -0.43
N VAL A 362 15.93 23.84 -1.23
CA VAL A 362 17.25 24.43 -0.98
C VAL A 362 17.69 25.21 -2.20
N VAL A 363 18.13 26.44 -1.98
CA VAL A 363 18.72 27.32 -2.99
C VAL A 363 20.23 27.10 -2.98
N VAL A 364 20.87 26.89 -4.13
CA VAL A 364 22.31 26.55 -4.19
C VAL A 364 23.16 27.72 -3.70
N HIS A 365 22.79 28.96 -4.03
CA HIS A 365 23.45 30.16 -3.54
C HIS A 365 23.28 30.40 -2.02
N ASP A 366 22.12 30.03 -1.44
CA ASP A 366 21.81 30.17 -0.01
C ASP A 366 21.61 28.80 0.67
N ARG A 367 22.55 27.89 0.40
CA ARG A 367 22.54 26.50 0.89
C ARG A 367 22.52 26.37 2.43
N THR A 368 22.70 27.47 3.15
CA THR A 368 22.60 27.57 4.62
C THR A 368 21.16 27.65 5.13
N LYS A 369 20.16 27.93 4.28
CA LYS A 369 18.75 28.13 4.68
C LYS A 369 17.77 27.26 3.88
N PRO A 370 17.66 25.96 4.20
CA PRO A 370 16.64 25.09 3.60
C PRO A 370 15.23 25.47 4.08
N PHE A 371 14.32 25.72 3.15
CA PHE A 371 12.94 26.11 3.43
C PHE A 371 12.01 24.88 3.51
N LEU A 372 11.20 24.80 4.56
CA LEU A 372 10.33 23.65 4.84
C LEU A 372 8.90 23.90 4.32
N ILE A 373 8.43 23.01 3.44
CA ILE A 373 7.31 23.30 2.52
C ILE A 373 6.07 22.48 2.79
N MET A 374 6.26 21.19 3.02
CA MET A 374 5.20 20.26 3.37
C MET A 374 5.71 19.40 4.50
N GLN A 375 4.82 19.19 5.46
CA GLN A 375 5.00 18.23 6.50
C GLN A 375 3.75 17.37 6.49
N GLY A 376 3.94 16.08 6.35
CA GLY A 376 3.06 15.06 6.88
C GLY A 376 4.02 14.02 7.29
N HIS A 377 3.84 12.79 6.85
CA HIS A 377 3.91 11.77 7.86
C HIS A 377 4.34 10.42 7.38
N CYS A 378 5.04 9.73 8.26
CA CYS A 378 6.18 8.97 7.84
C CYS A 378 6.08 7.45 8.07
N GLU A 379 5.83 6.93 9.26
CA GLU A 379 5.74 5.48 9.52
C GLU A 379 4.32 5.20 10.08
N GLY A 380 3.46 4.35 9.47
CA GLY A 380 2.28 3.80 10.19
C GLY A 380 0.90 3.56 9.51
N GLU A 381 -0.25 3.63 10.23
CA GLU A 381 -1.68 3.57 9.78
C GLU A 381 -3.02 4.24 10.44
N LEU A 382 -3.53 5.47 10.87
CA LEU A 382 -3.48 6.97 11.27
C LEU A 382 -4.55 7.37 12.46
N TRP A 383 -4.34 7.39 13.83
CA TRP A 383 -5.28 7.15 15.07
C TRP A 383 -5.15 8.24 16.07
N ALA A 384 -6.23 8.99 16.39
CA ALA A 384 -6.48 10.08 17.38
C ALA A 384 -7.43 11.17 16.82
N LEU A 385 -7.79 12.26 17.54
CA LEU A 385 -8.88 13.22 17.23
C LEU A 385 -9.39 13.98 18.47
N ALA A 386 -9.63 15.29 18.41
CA ALA A 386 -10.81 15.92 19.05
C ALA A 386 -10.81 17.43 18.78
N VAL A 387 -11.77 17.92 17.99
CA VAL A 387 -11.74 19.32 17.54
C VAL A 387 -11.78 20.25 18.74
N HIS A 388 -11.01 21.32 18.72
CA HIS A 388 -11.19 22.41 19.65
C HIS A 388 -12.67 22.85 19.59
N PRO A 389 -13.45 22.79 20.68
CA PRO A 389 -14.91 22.97 20.65
C PRO A 389 -15.39 24.38 20.26
N THR A 390 -14.45 25.27 19.92
CA THR A 390 -14.64 26.72 19.72
C THR A 390 -13.65 27.33 18.72
N LYS A 391 -12.80 26.55 18.05
CA LYS A 391 -11.79 27.07 17.10
C LYS A 391 -11.66 26.16 15.88
N PRO A 392 -11.23 26.67 14.71
CA PRO A 392 -10.84 25.87 13.53
C PRO A 392 -9.51 25.13 13.75
N LEU A 393 -9.25 24.70 14.98
CA LEU A 393 -8.17 23.82 15.36
C LEU A 393 -8.79 22.43 15.50
N ALA A 394 -8.83 21.75 14.37
CA ALA A 394 -8.13 20.50 14.24
C ALA A 394 -7.27 20.08 15.47
N MET A 395 -7.48 18.91 16.11
CA MET A 395 -6.51 18.16 16.96
C MET A 395 -6.18 16.58 16.83
N THR A 396 -4.94 16.11 16.47
CA THR A 396 -4.49 14.73 16.02
C THR A 396 -3.44 14.00 16.93
N GLY A 397 -3.16 12.67 16.81
CA GLY A 397 -2.24 11.71 17.50
C GLY A 397 -1.93 10.40 16.68
N SER A 398 -0.99 9.49 16.98
CA SER A 398 -0.72 8.25 16.15
C SER A 398 0.37 7.22 16.65
N ASP A 399 1.28 6.59 15.88
CA ASP A 399 2.22 5.51 16.36
C ASP A 399 3.72 5.92 16.36
N ASP A 400 4.16 6.82 15.46
CA ASP A 400 5.53 7.37 15.37
C ASP A 400 5.97 8.36 16.51
N ARG A 401 5.30 8.30 17.66
CA ARG A 401 5.48 9.07 18.92
C ARG A 401 5.07 10.52 19.19
N SER A 402 5.28 11.50 18.35
CA SER A 402 5.02 12.89 18.70
C SER A 402 3.78 13.51 17.97
N VAL A 403 2.99 14.47 18.51
CA VAL A 403 1.74 15.20 18.10
C VAL A 403 1.78 16.70 17.59
N ARG A 404 1.19 17.12 16.43
CA ARG A 404 1.36 18.42 15.65
C ARG A 404 0.08 19.29 15.60
N ILE A 405 0.06 20.63 15.33
CA ILE A 405 -1.11 21.57 15.08
C ILE A 405 -1.29 22.16 13.68
N TRP A 406 -2.46 21.89 13.10
CA TRP A 406 -2.98 22.47 11.88
C TRP A 406 -3.93 23.58 12.25
N SER A 407 -3.82 24.68 11.53
CA SER A 407 -5.00 25.47 11.25
C SER A 407 -5.81 24.76 10.16
N LEU A 408 -7.10 24.48 10.40
CA LEU A 408 -8.02 24.05 9.33
C LEU A 408 -8.19 25.13 8.24
N ILE A 409 -7.77 26.37 8.51
CA ILE A 409 -7.86 27.53 7.62
C ILE A 409 -6.55 27.79 6.87
N ASP A 410 -5.43 27.80 7.59
CA ASP A 410 -4.12 28.21 7.05
C ASP A 410 -3.29 27.04 6.53
N HIS A 411 -3.79 25.80 6.71
CA HIS A 411 -3.16 24.55 6.29
C HIS A 411 -1.67 24.41 6.66
N ALA A 412 -1.31 25.03 7.78
CA ALA A 412 0.06 25.23 8.23
C ALA A 412 0.32 24.63 9.61
N LEU A 413 1.61 24.47 9.92
CA LEU A 413 2.10 23.77 11.11
C LEU A 413 2.51 24.74 12.23
N ILE A 414 1.62 24.98 13.18
CA ILE A 414 1.67 26.06 14.18
C ILE A 414 2.66 25.81 15.38
N ALA A 415 3.66 24.89 15.29
CA ALA A 415 4.24 24.05 16.41
C ALA A 415 3.79 22.46 16.91
N ARG A 416 5.14 22.28 17.30
CA ARG A 416 6.30 21.55 16.66
C ARG A 416 7.32 21.16 17.73
N CYS A 417 7.32 19.88 18.13
CA CYS A 417 7.47 19.49 19.53
C CYS A 417 7.72 17.90 19.68
N ASN A 418 8.23 17.25 20.77
CA ASN A 418 8.36 15.72 20.87
C ASN A 418 8.11 14.90 22.17
N MET A 419 7.24 13.86 22.26
CA MET A 419 7.39 12.83 23.32
C MET A 419 7.68 11.44 22.80
N GLU A 420 8.53 10.80 23.58
CA GLU A 420 9.01 9.43 23.70
C GLU A 420 8.10 8.21 23.40
N GLU A 421 6.86 8.37 22.92
CA GLU A 421 5.69 7.54 23.28
C GLU A 421 4.46 7.60 22.26
N PRO A 422 3.58 6.59 21.88
CA PRO A 422 2.42 6.67 20.91
C PRO A 422 1.05 5.81 21.10
N ILE A 423 -0.09 6.08 20.34
CA ILE A 423 -1.65 6.08 20.46
C ILE A 423 -2.58 4.86 21.04
N ARG A 424 -3.91 5.03 21.34
CA ARG A 424 -4.94 4.33 22.31
C ARG A 424 -6.35 4.90 23.07
N CYS A 425 -6.78 6.18 23.44
CA CYS A 425 -8.20 6.79 23.65
C CYS A 425 -8.43 8.38 23.74
N ALA A 426 -9.57 9.04 24.17
CA ALA A 426 -10.20 10.14 23.32
C ALA A 426 -11.05 11.51 23.51
N ALA A 427 -10.68 12.68 24.14
CA ALA A 427 -11.46 13.98 23.98
C ALA A 427 -10.80 15.34 24.37
N VAL A 428 -11.28 16.50 23.84
CA VAL A 428 -11.01 17.87 24.39
C VAL A 428 -11.92 18.20 25.55
N SER A 429 -11.39 18.95 26.52
CA SER A 429 -12.22 19.65 27.49
C SER A 429 -13.08 20.73 26.82
N THR A 430 -14.24 21.00 27.41
CA THR A 430 -15.26 21.87 26.83
C THR A 430 -14.88 23.36 26.82
N ASP A 431 -14.02 23.80 27.74
CA ASP A 431 -13.40 25.13 27.68
C ASP A 431 -12.36 25.27 26.56
N GLY A 432 -11.94 24.15 25.96
CA GLY A 432 -10.84 24.10 25.02
C GLY A 432 -9.50 24.49 25.63
N ILE A 433 -9.39 24.63 26.95
CA ILE A 433 -8.16 24.96 27.69
C ILE A 433 -7.39 23.69 28.01
N HIS A 434 -8.04 22.57 28.29
CA HIS A 434 -7.34 21.29 28.47
C HIS A 434 -7.54 20.30 27.33
N LEU A 435 -6.65 19.33 27.27
CA LEU A 435 -7.04 18.00 26.83
C LEU A 435 -6.23 16.92 27.49
N ALA A 436 -6.95 15.90 27.93
CA ALA A 436 -6.43 14.77 28.64
C ALA A 436 -5.78 13.82 27.65
N LEU A 437 -4.43 13.80 27.66
CA LEU A 437 -3.41 12.77 27.30
C LEU A 437 -3.80 11.37 28.00
N GLY A 438 -2.93 10.34 28.33
CA GLY A 438 -2.98 8.79 28.57
C GLY A 438 -2.52 7.56 27.66
N MET A 439 -1.75 6.50 28.04
CA MET A 439 -0.91 5.74 27.02
C MET A 439 -1.35 4.35 26.48
N LYS A 440 -0.76 3.78 25.38
CA LYS A 440 -0.70 2.33 24.93
C LYS A 440 -0.38 1.35 26.10
N ASP A 441 -0.22 1.97 27.23
CA ASP A 441 0.01 1.56 28.57
C ASP A 441 -1.27 1.35 29.42
N GLY A 442 -2.18 2.32 29.56
CA GLY A 442 -3.31 2.27 30.50
C GLY A 442 -3.39 3.42 31.51
N SER A 443 -2.89 4.61 31.19
CA SER A 443 -2.76 5.73 32.13
C SER A 443 -3.37 7.04 31.55
N PHE A 444 -3.36 8.23 32.20
CA PHE A 444 -3.66 9.57 31.58
C PHE A 444 -2.99 10.87 32.08
N THR A 445 -2.89 11.92 31.23
CA THR A 445 -2.09 13.17 31.53
C THR A 445 -2.51 14.44 30.76
N VAL A 446 -2.65 15.66 31.29
CA VAL A 446 -3.68 16.60 30.72
C VAL A 446 -3.35 18.10 30.36
N LEU A 447 -2.60 18.44 29.28
CA LEU A 447 -2.05 19.82 28.91
C LEU A 447 -3.13 20.90 28.68
N ARG A 448 -2.67 22.15 28.86
CA ARG A 448 -3.32 23.48 28.75
C ARG A 448 -3.43 23.98 27.29
N VAL A 449 -3.98 25.15 26.95
CA VAL A 449 -3.90 25.82 25.62
C VAL A 449 -3.08 27.13 25.54
N ARG A 450 -1.75 27.00 25.33
CA ARG A 450 -0.88 27.78 24.39
C ARG A 450 0.57 27.19 24.20
N ASP A 451 1.15 26.51 25.19
CA ASP A 451 2.60 26.66 25.47
C ASP A 451 3.53 25.42 25.48
N MET A 452 3.00 24.21 25.30
CA MET A 452 3.76 22.95 25.27
C MET A 452 4.47 22.47 26.57
N THR A 453 3.93 22.77 27.77
CA THR A 453 4.41 22.27 29.11
C THR A 453 3.40 21.40 29.92
N GLU A 454 3.84 20.61 30.95
CA GLU A 454 3.25 19.53 31.86
C GLU A 454 2.44 19.90 33.19
N VAL A 455 1.44 19.10 33.68
CA VAL A 455 0.38 19.23 34.79
C VAL A 455 0.44 17.95 35.65
N VAL A 456 -0.04 16.79 35.15
CA VAL A 456 -0.50 15.64 35.94
C VAL A 456 -0.50 14.37 35.11
N HIS A 457 0.17 13.30 35.57
CA HIS A 457 0.26 11.96 34.95
C HIS A 457 -0.29 10.88 35.92
N ILE A 458 -1.18 9.98 35.46
CA ILE A 458 -2.07 9.15 36.33
C ILE A 458 -2.22 7.69 35.83
N LYS A 459 -1.66 6.69 36.54
CA LYS A 459 -1.41 5.31 36.02
C LYS A 459 -2.20 4.20 36.69
N ASP A 460 -3.48 4.13 36.31
CA ASP A 460 -4.47 3.30 37.02
C ASP A 460 -4.80 1.96 36.31
N ARG A 461 -4.51 1.81 35.01
CA ARG A 461 -4.82 0.61 34.21
C ARG A 461 -3.59 0.01 33.52
N LYS A 462 -3.75 -1.22 33.02
CA LYS A 462 -2.66 -2.02 32.40
C LYS A 462 -2.84 -2.20 30.89
N GLU A 463 -4.08 -2.07 30.44
CA GLU A 463 -4.60 -2.40 29.12
C GLU A 463 -5.19 -1.19 28.40
N ALA A 464 -5.64 -1.37 27.15
CA ALA A 464 -6.31 -0.36 26.30
C ALA A 464 -7.41 0.43 27.02
N ILE A 465 -7.89 1.55 26.48
CA ILE A 465 -8.90 2.40 27.14
C ILE A 465 -9.80 3.10 26.10
N HIS A 466 -9.76 2.66 24.83
CA HIS A 466 -10.63 2.92 23.66
C HIS A 466 -11.39 4.22 23.43
N GLU A 467 -12.10 4.77 24.41
CA GLU A 467 -12.62 6.13 24.31
C GLU A 467 -12.36 6.94 25.60
N LEU A 468 -12.11 8.24 25.45
CA LEU A 468 -12.32 9.21 26.53
C LEU A 468 -13.55 9.99 26.10
N LYS A 469 -14.28 10.57 27.05
CA LYS A 469 -14.94 11.86 26.81
C LYS A 469 -14.92 12.75 28.03
N TYR A 470 -14.67 14.04 27.83
CA TYR A 470 -15.08 15.04 28.80
C TYR A 470 -16.60 15.11 28.84
N SER A 471 -17.15 15.31 30.04
CA SER A 471 -18.56 15.59 30.21
C SER A 471 -18.91 17.00 29.70
N PRO A 472 -20.14 17.26 29.20
CA PRO A 472 -20.53 18.58 28.67
C PRO A 472 -20.37 19.75 29.64
N ASP A 473 -20.56 19.52 30.95
CA ASP A 473 -20.29 20.48 32.02
C ASP A 473 -18.79 20.73 32.30
N GLY A 474 -17.89 19.97 31.66
CA GLY A 474 -16.44 20.04 31.86
C GLY A 474 -15.96 19.51 33.22
N GLY A 475 -16.86 19.07 34.10
CA GLY A 475 -16.53 18.63 35.46
C GLY A 475 -15.82 17.27 35.52
N HIS A 476 -16.06 16.40 34.54
CA HIS A 476 -15.61 15.01 34.54
C HIS A 476 -14.92 14.60 33.24
N LEU A 477 -14.12 13.55 33.35
CA LEU A 477 -13.54 12.82 32.24
C LEU A 477 -13.86 11.33 32.39
N ALA A 478 -14.58 10.75 31.43
CA ALA A 478 -14.80 9.30 31.29
C ALA A 478 -13.67 8.67 30.47
N VAL A 479 -13.29 7.45 30.84
CA VAL A 479 -12.00 6.82 30.48
C VAL A 479 -12.18 5.30 30.29
N GLY A 480 -12.55 4.86 29.08
CA GLY A 480 -13.10 3.52 28.79
C GLY A 480 -12.14 2.33 28.63
N SER A 481 -11.62 1.76 29.73
CA SER A 481 -10.65 0.65 29.76
C SER A 481 -11.07 -0.64 29.05
N ASN A 482 -10.11 -1.21 28.35
CA ASN A 482 -9.93 -2.57 27.84
C ASN A 482 -9.60 -3.58 28.94
N ASP A 483 -9.29 -3.10 30.16
CA ASP A 483 -9.62 -3.80 31.42
C ASP A 483 -11.16 -3.78 31.65
N ASN A 484 -11.97 -3.81 30.59
CA ASN A 484 -13.43 -3.84 30.52
C ASN A 484 -14.19 -2.88 31.47
N SER A 485 -13.71 -1.64 31.65
CA SER A 485 -14.19 -0.74 32.71
C SER A 485 -13.97 0.75 32.41
N VAL A 486 -14.93 1.63 32.71
CA VAL A 486 -14.77 3.08 32.48
C VAL A 486 -14.40 3.81 33.77
N ASP A 487 -13.20 4.36 33.86
CA ASP A 487 -12.83 5.23 34.98
C ASP A 487 -13.41 6.64 34.80
N ILE A 488 -13.84 7.27 35.90
CA ILE A 488 -14.36 8.65 35.90
C ILE A 488 -13.45 9.51 36.79
N TYR A 489 -12.93 10.61 36.24
CA TYR A 489 -12.03 11.53 36.94
C TYR A 489 -12.60 12.94 37.03
N GLY A 490 -12.49 13.57 38.20
CA GLY A 490 -12.93 14.94 38.44
C GLY A 490 -11.89 15.94 37.95
N VAL A 491 -12.20 16.67 36.87
CA VAL A 491 -11.30 17.62 36.19
C VAL A 491 -10.80 18.70 37.15
N VAL A 492 -11.74 19.36 37.85
CA VAL A 492 -11.47 20.39 38.85
C VAL A 492 -10.66 19.85 40.04
N GLN A 493 -10.79 18.56 40.34
CA GLN A 493 -10.03 17.87 41.41
C GLN A 493 -8.63 17.43 40.95
N ARG A 494 -8.02 18.14 39.99
CA ARG A 494 -6.76 17.78 39.32
C ARG A 494 -6.77 16.35 38.76
N TYR A 495 -7.90 15.96 38.16
CA TYR A 495 -8.10 14.63 37.60
C TYR A 495 -7.94 13.49 38.62
N LYS A 496 -8.40 13.69 39.86
CA LYS A 496 -8.58 12.60 40.84
C LYS A 496 -9.69 11.64 40.38
N LYS A 497 -9.50 10.32 40.54
CA LYS A 497 -10.55 9.32 40.27
C LYS A 497 -11.71 9.49 41.26
N VAL A 498 -12.93 9.61 40.73
CA VAL A 498 -14.18 9.82 41.49
C VAL A 498 -15.22 8.72 41.28
N GLY A 499 -15.06 7.89 40.24
CA GLY A 499 -15.97 6.78 39.96
C GLY A 499 -15.34 5.73 39.02
N GLU A 500 -16.02 4.60 38.88
CA GLU A 500 -15.63 3.49 38.01
C GLU A 500 -16.88 2.74 37.55
N CYS A 501 -17.02 2.52 36.25
CA CYS A 501 -18.12 1.78 35.63
C CYS A 501 -17.65 0.36 35.35
N ILE A 502 -18.35 -0.62 35.94
CA ILE A 502 -18.04 -2.05 35.85
C ILE A 502 -19.27 -2.76 35.27
N GLY A 503 -19.09 -3.81 34.47
CA GLY A 503 -20.18 -4.58 33.85
C GLY A 503 -20.02 -4.85 32.35
N SER A 504 -19.02 -4.24 31.70
CA SER A 504 -18.64 -4.60 30.33
C SER A 504 -18.04 -6.00 30.28
N ASN A 505 -18.39 -6.79 29.26
CA ASN A 505 -17.83 -8.13 29.06
C ASN A 505 -16.61 -8.11 28.12
N SER A 506 -16.47 -7.06 27.32
CA SER A 506 -15.32 -6.82 26.45
C SER A 506 -14.75 -5.42 26.67
N PHE A 507 -13.80 -5.06 25.83
CA PHE A 507 -13.25 -3.72 25.76
C PHE A 507 -14.32 -2.70 25.36
N ILE A 508 -14.28 -1.51 25.96
CA ILE A 508 -15.11 -0.38 25.51
C ILE A 508 -14.72 -0.07 24.05
N THR A 509 -15.61 0.48 23.23
CA THR A 509 -15.27 0.97 21.88
C THR A 509 -15.68 2.43 21.68
N HIS A 510 -16.86 2.79 22.17
CA HIS A 510 -17.41 4.13 22.08
C HIS A 510 -18.17 4.50 23.35
N MET A 511 -18.28 5.79 23.63
CA MET A 511 -19.07 6.33 24.73
C MET A 511 -19.74 7.65 24.32
N ASP A 512 -20.91 7.96 24.88
CA ASP A 512 -21.47 9.31 24.80
C ASP A 512 -21.97 9.75 26.16
N TRP A 513 -21.68 10.99 26.51
CA TRP A 513 -22.31 11.64 27.66
C TRP A 513 -23.69 12.16 27.26
N SER A 514 -24.61 12.09 28.21
CA SER A 514 -25.84 12.89 28.20
C SER A 514 -25.53 14.39 28.31
N THR A 515 -26.43 15.20 27.76
CA THR A 515 -26.33 16.68 27.71
C THR A 515 -26.32 17.33 29.10
N ASP A 516 -26.84 16.63 30.11
CA ASP A 516 -26.87 17.09 31.51
C ASP A 516 -25.76 16.46 32.38
N SER A 517 -24.80 15.75 31.77
CA SER A 517 -23.71 15.01 32.42
C SER A 517 -24.12 13.92 33.42
N LYS A 518 -25.41 13.54 33.55
CA LYS A 518 -25.85 12.56 34.58
C LYS A 518 -25.78 11.11 34.14
N PHE A 519 -25.72 10.85 32.84
CA PHE A 519 -25.63 9.53 32.24
C PHE A 519 -24.49 9.43 31.23
N LEU A 520 -23.91 8.24 31.15
CA LEU A 520 -22.95 7.82 30.13
C LEU A 520 -23.49 6.55 29.46
N GLN A 521 -23.57 6.52 28.13
CA GLN A 521 -23.70 5.27 27.38
C GLN A 521 -22.33 4.78 26.95
N ILE A 522 -22.18 3.47 26.81
CA ILE A 522 -21.00 2.83 26.24
C ILE A 522 -21.39 1.79 25.17
N ASN A 523 -20.45 1.46 24.29
CA ASN A 523 -20.45 0.24 23.50
C ASN A 523 -19.26 -0.62 23.92
N ASP A 524 -19.41 -1.95 23.86
CA ASP A 524 -18.30 -2.89 24.06
C ASP A 524 -18.04 -3.76 22.81
N GLY A 525 -16.82 -4.27 22.70
CA GLY A 525 -16.36 -5.18 21.66
C GLY A 525 -16.95 -6.59 21.73
N SER A 526 -18.03 -6.81 22.49
CA SER A 526 -18.90 -8.00 22.40
C SER A 526 -20.30 -7.68 21.85
N GLY A 527 -20.49 -6.46 21.33
CA GLY A 527 -21.76 -6.02 20.73
C GLY A 527 -22.78 -5.49 21.76
N ARG A 528 -22.37 -5.16 22.99
CA ARG A 528 -23.28 -4.66 24.02
C ARG A 528 -23.32 -3.12 24.06
N ARG A 529 -24.51 -2.57 24.34
CA ARG A 529 -24.71 -1.16 24.73
C ARG A 529 -25.13 -1.14 26.20
N LEU A 530 -24.32 -0.50 27.06
CA LEU A 530 -24.54 -0.39 28.51
C LEU A 530 -24.68 1.08 28.91
N PHE A 531 -25.29 1.34 30.06
CA PHE A 531 -25.61 2.70 30.52
C PHE A 531 -25.30 2.86 32.01
N TYR A 532 -24.73 4.01 32.40
CA TYR A 532 -24.26 4.26 33.76
C TYR A 532 -24.67 5.65 34.28
N ARG A 533 -25.01 5.74 35.58
CA ARG A 533 -25.33 7.00 36.27
C ARG A 533 -24.06 7.63 36.85
N MET A 534 -23.77 8.84 36.38
CA MET A 534 -22.56 9.59 36.69
C MET A 534 -22.74 10.49 37.93
N PRO A 535 -21.65 10.77 38.68
CA PRO A 535 -20.31 10.19 38.56
C PRO A 535 -20.19 8.78 39.18
N SER A 536 -21.28 8.23 39.72
CA SER A 536 -21.26 7.05 40.61
C SER A 536 -20.87 5.71 39.97
N GLY A 537 -20.82 5.60 38.64
CA GLY A 537 -20.48 4.36 37.93
C GLY A 537 -21.51 3.23 38.02
N LYS A 538 -22.68 3.47 38.63
CA LYS A 538 -23.75 2.47 38.79
C LYS A 538 -24.51 2.26 37.48
N GLU A 539 -24.69 1.01 37.07
CA GLU A 539 -25.44 0.64 35.86
C GLU A 539 -26.92 1.04 35.96
N VAL A 540 -27.52 1.44 34.83
CA VAL A 540 -28.93 1.84 34.70
C VAL A 540 -29.62 0.90 33.73
N THR A 541 -30.45 -0.01 34.25
CA THR A 541 -31.20 -1.00 33.46
C THR A 541 -32.64 -0.57 33.15
N ASN A 542 -33.12 0.54 33.71
CA ASN A 542 -34.48 1.04 33.52
C ASN A 542 -34.68 1.66 32.12
N ARG A 543 -35.36 0.91 31.24
CA ARG A 543 -35.64 1.33 29.85
C ARG A 543 -36.54 2.56 29.72
N GLU A 544 -37.31 2.93 30.74
CA GLU A 544 -38.19 4.11 30.69
C GLU A 544 -37.38 5.39 30.96
N GLU A 545 -36.48 5.36 31.94
CA GLU A 545 -35.54 6.45 32.23
C GLU A 545 -34.61 6.72 31.04
N LEU A 546 -34.07 5.65 30.43
CA LEU A 546 -33.14 5.75 29.30
C LEU A 546 -33.75 6.37 28.04
N LYS A 547 -35.08 6.24 27.81
CA LYS A 547 -35.77 6.89 26.68
C LYS A 547 -35.83 8.42 26.79
N LEU A 548 -35.66 8.96 27.99
CA LEU A 548 -35.73 10.40 28.27
C LEU A 548 -34.35 11.09 28.21
N VAL A 549 -33.27 10.32 28.04
CA VAL A 549 -31.89 10.84 28.02
C VAL A 549 -31.57 11.45 26.64
N GLN A 550 -31.17 12.72 26.64
CA GLN A 550 -30.67 13.42 25.45
C GLN A 550 -29.14 13.36 25.42
N TRP A 551 -28.57 12.71 24.41
CA TRP A 551 -27.13 12.54 24.22
C TRP A 551 -26.47 13.80 23.64
N ALA A 552 -25.32 14.21 24.19
CA ALA A 552 -24.61 15.42 23.79
C ALA A 552 -23.85 15.28 22.47
N SER A 553 -23.44 14.05 22.16
CA SER A 553 -22.87 13.61 20.88
C SER A 553 -23.47 12.25 20.53
N TRP A 554 -23.24 11.77 19.30
CA TRP A 554 -23.53 10.38 18.96
C TRP A 554 -22.35 9.75 18.24
N THR A 555 -21.58 8.95 18.98
CA THR A 555 -20.41 8.25 18.45
C THR A 555 -20.45 6.74 18.69
N CYS A 556 -21.40 6.27 19.50
CA CYS A 556 -21.76 4.85 19.61
C CYS A 556 -22.33 4.29 18.30
N VAL A 557 -21.63 3.34 17.67
CA VAL A 557 -22.08 2.61 16.46
C VAL A 557 -23.22 1.61 16.75
N LEU A 558 -23.46 1.24 18.01
CA LEU A 558 -24.54 0.36 18.43
C LEU A 558 -25.70 1.16 19.05
N GLY A 559 -26.85 1.15 18.39
CA GLY A 559 -28.11 1.67 18.92
C GLY A 559 -29.26 1.60 17.90
N PRO A 560 -30.53 1.44 18.31
CA PRO A 560 -31.69 1.49 17.39
C PRO A 560 -31.74 2.73 16.50
N GLU A 561 -31.17 3.84 16.96
CA GLU A 561 -31.15 5.15 16.29
C GLU A 561 -30.15 5.22 15.12
N VAL A 562 -29.16 4.32 15.10
CA VAL A 562 -28.11 4.23 14.06
C VAL A 562 -27.99 2.84 13.43
N ASN A 563 -28.85 1.89 13.79
CA ASN A 563 -28.85 0.51 13.28
C ASN A 563 -28.85 0.39 11.73
N GLY A 564 -29.26 1.44 11.01
CA GLY A 564 -29.18 1.55 9.55
C GLY A 564 -27.79 1.72 8.95
N ILE A 565 -26.75 2.04 9.73
CA ILE A 565 -25.36 2.11 9.24
C ILE A 565 -24.83 0.73 8.81
N TRP A 566 -25.32 -0.34 9.45
CA TRP A 566 -24.88 -1.71 9.23
C TRP A 566 -25.46 -2.30 7.93
N PRO A 567 -24.68 -3.04 7.12
CA PRO A 567 -25.19 -3.78 5.97
C PRO A 567 -26.30 -4.77 6.35
N LYS A 568 -27.24 -5.03 5.42
CA LYS A 568 -28.42 -5.91 5.66
C LYS A 568 -28.07 -7.30 6.21
N TYR A 569 -26.93 -7.85 5.78
CA TYR A 569 -26.48 -9.22 6.06
C TYR A 569 -25.12 -9.27 6.78
N SER A 570 -24.63 -8.14 7.32
CA SER A 570 -23.43 -8.13 8.16
C SER A 570 -23.83 -8.14 9.63
N ASP A 571 -23.16 -9.01 10.39
CA ASP A 571 -23.09 -9.02 11.85
C ASP A 571 -21.62 -8.86 12.30
N ILE A 572 -20.81 -8.16 11.49
CA ILE A 572 -19.37 -7.92 11.65
C ILE A 572 -19.13 -6.45 12.01
N ASN A 573 -18.05 -6.16 12.76
CA ASN A 573 -17.68 -4.83 13.26
C ASN A 573 -17.13 -3.87 12.18
N ASP A 574 -17.60 -3.94 10.92
CA ASP A 574 -17.06 -3.24 9.74
C ASP A 574 -16.96 -1.70 9.85
N ILE A 575 -17.49 -1.08 10.91
CA ILE A 575 -17.66 0.37 11.06
C ILE A 575 -17.02 0.81 12.37
N ASN A 576 -15.95 1.58 12.24
CA ASN A 576 -15.09 1.95 13.35
C ASN A 576 -15.45 3.30 13.98
N SER A 577 -16.31 4.12 13.34
CA SER A 577 -17.08 5.15 14.06
C SER A 577 -18.27 5.72 13.29
N VAL A 578 -19.08 6.44 14.05
CA VAL A 578 -20.08 7.40 13.63
C VAL A 578 -19.80 8.76 14.31
N ASP A 579 -20.19 9.87 13.66
CA ASP A 579 -20.43 11.14 14.35
C ASP A 579 -21.65 11.86 13.76
N ALA A 580 -22.60 12.21 14.63
CA ALA A 580 -23.87 12.83 14.23
C ALA A 580 -23.85 14.35 14.32
N ASN A 581 -24.22 14.99 13.21
CA ASN A 581 -24.51 16.40 13.09
C ASN A 581 -26.03 16.58 13.24
N PHE A 582 -26.49 16.66 14.50
CA PHE A 582 -27.90 16.80 14.85
C PHE A 582 -28.57 18.01 14.16
N ASN A 583 -27.82 19.13 14.03
CA ASN A 583 -28.28 20.37 13.39
C ASN A 583 -28.69 20.18 11.92
N ASN A 584 -28.03 19.26 11.21
CA ASN A 584 -28.29 18.98 9.79
C ASN A 584 -29.01 17.62 9.57
N GLN A 585 -29.38 16.91 10.64
CA GLN A 585 -30.01 15.58 10.60
C GLN A 585 -29.23 14.57 9.72
N VAL A 586 -27.90 14.60 9.84
CA VAL A 586 -26.99 13.67 9.16
C VAL A 586 -25.95 13.12 10.13
N LEU A 587 -25.40 11.97 9.78
CA LEU A 587 -24.25 11.36 10.45
C LEU A 587 -23.21 11.00 9.40
N VAL A 588 -21.94 11.14 9.75
CA VAL A 588 -20.84 10.51 9.00
C VAL A 588 -20.56 9.17 9.65
N THR A 589 -20.37 8.11 8.86
CA THR A 589 -19.65 6.91 9.32
C THR A 589 -18.44 6.67 8.46
N ALA A 590 -17.54 5.86 8.99
CA ALA A 590 -16.27 5.61 8.39
C ALA A 590 -15.83 4.18 8.81
N ASP A 591 -15.41 3.37 7.83
CA ASP A 591 -15.50 1.89 7.85
C ASP A 591 -14.17 1.18 7.52
N ASP A 592 -14.12 -0.16 7.49
CA ASP A 592 -12.85 -0.87 7.22
C ASP A 592 -12.33 -0.86 5.75
N TYR A 593 -12.89 -0.07 4.84
CA TYR A 593 -12.65 -0.24 3.40
C TYR A 593 -12.06 0.96 2.63
N GLY A 594 -11.68 2.05 3.30
CA GLY A 594 -11.26 3.28 2.59
C GLY A 594 -12.42 4.25 2.31
N LEU A 595 -13.55 4.09 3.01
CA LEU A 595 -14.84 4.61 2.56
C LEU A 595 -15.55 5.49 3.61
N VAL A 596 -15.64 6.79 3.32
CA VAL A 596 -16.42 7.75 4.13
C VAL A 596 -17.86 7.65 3.67
N LYS A 597 -18.80 7.45 4.60
CA LYS A 597 -20.24 7.43 4.32
C LYS A 597 -20.93 8.61 4.99
N LEU A 598 -21.88 9.24 4.31
CA LEU A 598 -22.77 10.27 4.85
C LEU A 598 -24.20 9.74 4.77
N LEU A 599 -24.87 9.65 5.92
CA LEU A 599 -26.22 9.12 6.08
C LEU A 599 -27.15 10.16 6.72
N ARG A 600 -28.46 9.94 6.62
CA ARG A 600 -29.45 10.69 7.42
C ARG A 600 -29.47 10.15 8.86
N TYR A 601 -29.67 11.04 9.83
CA TYR A 601 -29.82 10.69 11.25
C TYR A 601 -31.24 11.05 11.75
N PRO A 602 -31.93 10.16 12.49
CA PRO A 602 -31.57 8.76 12.76
C PRO A 602 -31.74 7.87 11.52
N CYS A 603 -31.06 6.72 11.51
CA CYS A 603 -31.26 5.66 10.51
C CYS A 603 -31.54 4.34 11.24
N VAL A 604 -32.80 3.89 11.20
CA VAL A 604 -33.30 2.86 12.14
C VAL A 604 -33.24 1.44 11.57
N LYS A 605 -33.30 1.30 10.24
CA LYS A 605 -33.34 0.01 9.54
C LYS A 605 -32.00 -0.34 8.88
N LYS A 606 -31.39 -1.49 9.24
CA LYS A 606 -30.17 -2.08 8.60
C LYS A 606 -30.21 -1.91 7.07
N GLY A 607 -29.11 -1.45 6.50
CA GLY A 607 -28.97 -1.17 5.07
C GLY A 607 -29.64 0.14 4.62
N ALA A 608 -29.42 1.23 5.35
CA ALA A 608 -29.83 2.57 4.91
C ALA A 608 -29.00 3.04 3.69
N LYS A 609 -29.53 4.02 2.93
CA LYS A 609 -28.82 4.60 1.77
C LYS A 609 -27.89 5.73 2.19
N PHE A 610 -26.75 5.82 1.53
CA PHE A 610 -25.64 6.66 1.97
C PHE A 610 -24.84 7.26 0.80
N LYS A 611 -24.48 8.53 0.98
CA LYS A 611 -23.44 9.22 0.23
C LYS A 611 -22.07 8.79 0.69
N LYS A 612 -21.08 8.93 -0.18
CA LYS A 612 -19.99 7.96 -0.26
C LYS A 612 -18.78 8.56 -0.99
N TYR A 613 -17.67 8.77 -0.28
CA TYR A 613 -16.43 9.45 -0.73
C TYR A 613 -15.20 8.54 -0.76
N LEU A 614 -14.29 8.77 -1.72
CA LEU A 614 -12.97 8.12 -1.86
C LEU A 614 -11.83 9.10 -1.60
N GLY A 615 -10.72 8.59 -1.08
CA GLY A 615 -9.48 9.35 -0.98
C GLY A 615 -8.45 8.69 -0.07
N HIS A 616 -8.92 8.07 1.00
CA HIS A 616 -8.10 7.19 1.80
C HIS A 616 -7.97 5.81 1.17
N SER A 617 -6.89 5.13 1.53
CA SER A 617 -6.48 3.89 0.89
C SER A 617 -5.99 2.79 1.84
N ALA A 618 -6.11 3.03 3.13
CA ALA A 618 -6.39 1.96 4.07
C ALA A 618 -7.88 1.99 4.41
N HIS A 619 -8.32 1.13 5.32
CA HIS A 619 -9.56 1.28 6.08
C HIS A 619 -9.86 2.80 6.44
N ILE A 620 -11.14 3.29 6.50
CA ILE A 620 -11.65 4.57 7.14
C ILE A 620 -12.40 4.44 8.45
N THR A 621 -12.12 3.47 9.26
CA THR A 621 -11.54 3.76 10.55
C THR A 621 -12.24 4.68 11.62
N ASN A 622 -12.79 5.89 11.38
CA ASN A 622 -13.59 6.77 12.28
C ASN A 622 -13.75 8.18 11.65
N ALA A 623 -14.64 9.06 12.16
CA ALA A 623 -14.82 10.43 11.66
C ALA A 623 -15.34 11.40 12.74
N ARG A 624 -15.07 12.73 12.63
CA ARG A 624 -15.79 13.77 13.40
C ARG A 624 -16.10 15.00 12.55
N TRP A 625 -17.05 15.79 13.02
CA TRP A 625 -17.37 17.13 12.52
C TRP A 625 -16.54 18.21 13.21
N SER A 626 -16.16 19.27 12.47
CA SER A 626 -15.65 20.50 13.05
C SER A 626 -16.64 21.13 14.03
N HIS A 627 -16.16 21.92 14.99
CA HIS A 627 -16.98 22.65 15.97
C HIS A 627 -18.12 23.51 15.38
N ASP A 628 -17.98 23.92 14.12
CA ASP A 628 -18.93 24.72 13.34
C ASP A 628 -19.65 23.90 12.24
N TYR A 629 -19.42 22.59 12.20
CA TYR A 629 -19.90 21.63 11.20
C TYR A 629 -19.56 21.97 9.72
N GLN A 630 -18.68 22.95 9.45
CA GLN A 630 -18.27 23.32 8.10
C GLN A 630 -17.38 22.28 7.42
N TRP A 631 -16.67 21.47 8.22
CA TRP A 631 -15.84 20.40 7.75
C TRP A 631 -16.29 19.10 8.42
N VAL A 632 -16.66 18.09 7.62
CA VAL A 632 -16.38 16.72 8.07
C VAL A 632 -14.91 16.57 7.88
N ILE A 633 -14.25 16.07 8.89
CA ILE A 633 -12.89 15.66 8.71
C ILE A 633 -12.89 14.13 8.54
N THR A 634 -12.20 13.59 7.52
CA THR A 634 -11.51 12.28 7.62
C THR A 634 -9.98 12.48 7.54
N ILE A 635 -9.23 11.51 7.98
CA ILE A 635 -7.79 11.42 8.15
C ILE A 635 -7.57 9.85 7.95
N GLY A 636 -6.37 9.29 7.73
CA GLY A 636 -6.29 8.25 6.68
C GLY A 636 -5.92 6.79 6.90
N GLY A 637 -5.72 6.28 8.09
CA GLY A 637 -5.19 4.93 8.18
C GLY A 637 -3.79 4.75 7.57
N ALA A 638 -3.48 3.53 7.15
CA ALA A 638 -2.23 3.09 6.50
C ALA A 638 -1.72 3.85 5.28
N ASP A 639 -2.42 4.91 4.91
CA ASP A 639 -2.18 5.71 3.74
C ASP A 639 -1.31 6.96 3.95
N HIS A 640 -1.00 7.22 5.21
CA HIS A 640 -0.10 8.26 5.68
C HIS A 640 -0.65 9.69 5.58
N SER A 641 -1.95 9.78 5.29
CA SER A 641 -2.64 10.96 4.81
C SER A 641 -3.78 11.48 5.66
N VAL A 642 -4.25 12.68 5.27
CA VAL A 642 -5.01 13.57 6.12
C VAL A 642 -6.05 14.23 5.21
N PHE A 643 -7.39 13.99 5.32
CA PHE A 643 -8.52 14.38 4.38
C PHE A 643 -9.77 15.16 4.96
N GLN A 644 -9.65 16.47 5.22
CA GLN A 644 -10.70 17.41 5.63
C GLN A 644 -11.51 17.67 4.39
N TRP A 645 -12.79 17.38 4.51
CA TRP A 645 -13.78 17.62 3.50
C TRP A 645 -14.59 18.82 3.93
N LYS A 646 -14.78 19.81 3.04
CA LYS A 646 -15.80 20.82 3.30
C LYS A 646 -17.18 20.19 3.11
N PHE A 647 -17.99 20.24 4.15
CA PHE A 647 -19.41 19.92 4.07
C PHE A 647 -20.13 21.05 3.34
N VAL A 648 -21.07 20.69 2.47
CA VAL A 648 -22.05 21.63 1.91
C VAL A 648 -23.47 21.12 2.15
N PRO A 649 -24.30 21.88 2.90
CA PRO A 649 -25.70 21.56 3.10
C PRO A 649 -26.52 21.80 1.82
N GLU A 650 -27.73 21.27 1.80
CA GLU A 650 -28.69 21.45 0.71
C GLU A 650 -29.18 22.90 0.62
N ARG A 651 -29.13 23.49 -0.58
CA ARG A 651 -29.71 24.82 -0.82
C ARG A 651 -31.22 24.75 -0.99
N LYS A 652 -31.96 25.40 -0.08
CA LYS A 652 -33.32 25.87 -0.39
C LYS A 652 -33.20 26.91 -1.52
N SER A 653 -33.80 26.61 -2.67
CA SER A 653 -33.49 27.30 -3.92
C SER A 653 -34.17 28.66 -4.06
N LYS A 654 -33.37 29.67 -4.40
CA LYS A 654 -33.69 30.76 -5.33
C LYS A 654 -32.39 31.36 -5.87
N GLU A 655 -32.46 31.84 -7.11
CA GLU A 655 -31.34 32.34 -7.93
C GLU A 655 -30.29 31.27 -8.32
N ALA A 656 -29.89 31.30 -9.61
CA ALA A 656 -29.01 30.33 -10.22
C ALA A 656 -28.06 31.01 -11.20
N VAL A 657 -26.79 30.58 -11.23
CA VAL A 657 -25.80 30.99 -12.24
C VAL A 657 -24.94 29.77 -12.63
N HIS A 658 -24.84 29.48 -13.93
CA HIS A 658 -24.19 28.29 -14.47
C HIS A 658 -22.67 28.19 -14.16
N ILE A 659 -22.16 26.94 -14.18
CA ILE A 659 -21.19 26.43 -15.20
C ILE A 659 -20.83 24.94 -14.93
N ALA A 660 -20.49 24.21 -16.01
CA ALA A 660 -19.81 22.90 -16.17
C ALA A 660 -20.29 21.63 -15.39
N PRO A 661 -20.27 20.43 -16.04
CA PRO A 661 -21.35 19.45 -15.94
C PRO A 661 -21.16 18.31 -14.92
N GLN A 662 -22.28 17.70 -14.55
CA GLN A 662 -22.38 16.58 -13.61
C GLN A 662 -21.36 15.47 -13.87
N GLU A 663 -20.54 15.20 -12.86
CA GLU A 663 -19.95 13.87 -12.63
C GLU A 663 -21.08 12.90 -12.15
N SER A 664 -20.88 11.57 -12.17
CA SER A 664 -21.99 10.59 -12.06
C SER A 664 -22.22 10.02 -10.64
N LEU A 665 -23.45 10.11 -10.11
CA LEU A 665 -23.90 9.55 -8.80
C LEU A 665 -24.17 8.01 -8.82
N ALA A 666 -24.05 7.34 -7.66
CA ALA A 666 -24.49 5.95 -7.40
C ALA A 666 -25.54 5.89 -6.30
N ASP A 667 -26.80 6.19 -6.62
CA ASP A 667 -27.89 5.72 -5.79
C ASP A 667 -27.78 4.20 -5.59
N SER A 668 -27.96 3.76 -4.34
CA SER A 668 -28.06 2.34 -3.96
C SER A 668 -29.38 1.72 -4.45
N ASN A 669 -29.52 1.58 -5.78
CA ASN A 669 -30.78 1.29 -6.47
C ASN A 669 -30.63 0.52 -7.80
N SER A 670 -29.44 0.07 -8.19
CA SER A 670 -29.26 -0.85 -9.34
C SER A 670 -29.53 -2.31 -8.93
N GLU A 671 -29.92 -3.15 -9.90
CA GLU A 671 -30.59 -4.45 -9.69
C GLU A 671 -29.68 -5.60 -9.21
N GLU A 672 -28.47 -5.30 -8.75
CA GLU A 672 -27.40 -6.26 -8.41
C GLU A 672 -27.57 -6.84 -6.99
N SER A 673 -28.61 -7.65 -6.75
CA SER A 673 -28.95 -8.18 -5.41
C SER A 673 -29.40 -9.65 -5.43
N ASP A 674 -28.63 -10.54 -6.05
CA ASP A 674 -28.82 -12.00 -5.94
C ASP A 674 -28.73 -12.45 -4.46
N SER A 675 -29.73 -13.19 -3.98
CA SER A 675 -29.81 -13.68 -2.58
C SER A 675 -30.12 -15.16 -2.42
N ASP A 676 -30.09 -15.94 -3.51
CA ASP A 676 -30.51 -17.35 -3.52
C ASP A 676 -29.44 -18.31 -4.08
N GLN A 677 -28.76 -19.04 -3.19
CA GLN A 677 -28.30 -20.42 -3.43
C GLN A 677 -27.73 -21.06 -2.15
N SER A 678 -28.26 -22.23 -1.79
CA SER A 678 -27.70 -23.13 -0.78
C SER A 678 -27.14 -24.40 -1.46
N ASP A 679 -26.57 -25.28 -0.63
CA ASP A 679 -26.17 -26.65 -0.97
C ASP A 679 -25.00 -26.78 -1.96
N VAL A 680 -23.78 -26.60 -1.43
CA VAL A 680 -22.51 -26.91 -2.10
C VAL A 680 -21.77 -27.97 -1.28
N PRO A 681 -21.30 -29.09 -1.87
CA PRO A 681 -20.44 -30.04 -1.16
C PRO A 681 -19.06 -29.41 -0.89
N GLU A 682 -18.46 -29.76 0.24
CA GLU A 682 -17.19 -29.20 0.74
C GLU A 682 -16.15 -29.02 -0.37
N MET A 683 -15.76 -27.77 -0.61
CA MET A 683 -14.84 -27.38 -1.68
C MET A 683 -13.48 -27.06 -1.04
N ASP A 684 -12.38 -27.30 -1.75
CA ASP A 684 -11.04 -27.04 -1.18
C ASP A 684 -10.93 -25.57 -0.77
N SER A 685 -10.40 -25.30 0.43
CA SER A 685 -10.39 -23.94 1.01
C SER A 685 -9.62 -22.91 0.17
N GLU A 686 -8.66 -23.30 -0.68
CA GLU A 686 -8.07 -22.38 -1.66
C GLU A 686 -9.06 -22.02 -2.78
N ILE A 687 -9.94 -22.94 -3.17
CA ILE A 687 -10.97 -22.74 -4.19
C ILE A 687 -12.17 -22.01 -3.59
N GLU A 688 -12.54 -22.24 -2.33
CA GLU A 688 -13.53 -21.41 -1.64
C GLU A 688 -13.05 -19.95 -1.54
N GLN A 689 -11.78 -19.73 -1.20
CA GLN A 689 -11.15 -18.41 -1.29
C GLN A 689 -11.17 -17.87 -2.74
N GLU A 690 -10.65 -18.60 -3.72
CA GLU A 690 -10.57 -18.14 -5.13
C GLU A 690 -11.97 -17.90 -5.77
N THR A 691 -13.02 -18.60 -5.33
CA THR A 691 -14.41 -18.36 -5.74
C THR A 691 -15.03 -17.16 -5.04
N GLN A 692 -14.74 -16.93 -3.75
CA GLN A 692 -15.20 -15.75 -3.00
C GLN A 692 -14.42 -14.46 -3.34
N LEU A 693 -13.16 -14.55 -3.81
CA LEU A 693 -12.31 -13.41 -4.18
C LEU A 693 -12.98 -12.48 -5.21
N THR A 694 -13.61 -11.43 -4.73
CA THR A 694 -14.43 -10.54 -5.54
C THR A 694 -13.61 -9.33 -5.97
N TYR A 695 -13.41 -9.18 -7.29
CA TYR A 695 -12.62 -8.10 -7.89
C TYR A 695 -13.39 -6.77 -8.04
N ARG A 696 -14.52 -6.62 -7.33
CA ARG A 696 -15.31 -5.38 -7.28
C ARG A 696 -14.78 -4.49 -6.15
N ARG A 697 -13.93 -3.50 -6.46
CA ARG A 697 -13.74 -2.38 -5.51
C ARG A 697 -15.06 -1.64 -5.31
N GLN A 698 -15.39 -1.28 -4.06
CA GLN A 698 -16.57 -0.51 -3.71
C GLN A 698 -16.45 0.97 -4.16
N ILE A 699 -16.34 1.25 -5.46
CA ILE A 699 -16.13 2.62 -5.95
C ILE A 699 -17.38 3.49 -5.76
N TYR A 700 -17.13 4.58 -5.06
CA TYR A 700 -18.09 5.43 -4.39
C TYR A 700 -18.59 6.55 -5.31
N LYS A 701 -19.43 6.13 -6.27
CA LYS A 701 -20.00 6.94 -7.34
C LYS A 701 -20.96 8.05 -6.79
N GLU A 702 -21.56 7.98 -5.58
CA GLU A 702 -22.62 8.92 -5.07
C GLU A 702 -22.20 10.32 -4.57
N ASP A 703 -21.02 10.86 -4.91
CA ASP A 703 -20.69 12.28 -4.61
C ASP A 703 -20.05 13.08 -5.73
N LEU A 704 -19.77 12.40 -6.83
CA LEU A 704 -18.98 12.87 -7.94
C LEU A 704 -19.41 14.29 -8.47
N PRO A 705 -20.68 14.59 -8.87
CA PRO A 705 -21.05 15.94 -9.38
C PRO A 705 -20.94 17.04 -8.33
N GLN A 706 -21.01 16.69 -7.06
CA GLN A 706 -21.16 17.65 -5.98
C GLN A 706 -19.80 18.21 -5.54
N LEU A 707 -18.72 17.41 -5.55
CA LEU A 707 -17.35 17.96 -5.51
C LEU A 707 -17.15 19.02 -6.62
N LYS A 708 -17.68 18.76 -7.81
CA LYS A 708 -17.54 19.59 -9.02
C LYS A 708 -18.36 20.89 -8.99
N GLU A 709 -19.45 20.96 -8.24
CA GLU A 709 -20.13 22.23 -7.93
C GLU A 709 -19.37 23.00 -6.85
N GLN A 710 -19.03 22.33 -5.76
CA GLN A 710 -18.32 22.92 -4.62
C GLN A 710 -16.97 23.58 -5.01
N CYS A 711 -16.26 23.04 -6.01
CA CYS A 711 -15.05 23.64 -6.57
C CYS A 711 -15.26 25.01 -7.23
N LYS A 712 -16.40 25.23 -7.90
CA LYS A 712 -16.69 26.53 -8.53
C LYS A 712 -16.98 27.61 -7.49
N GLU A 713 -17.58 27.22 -6.37
CA GLU A 713 -17.89 28.14 -5.26
C GLU A 713 -16.62 28.60 -4.54
N LYS A 714 -15.68 27.67 -4.25
CA LYS A 714 -14.35 28.08 -3.75
C LYS A 714 -13.57 28.90 -4.78
N HIS A 715 -13.65 28.60 -6.07
CA HIS A 715 -12.96 29.42 -7.08
C HIS A 715 -13.53 30.85 -7.20
N ARG A 716 -14.82 31.08 -6.90
CA ARG A 716 -15.34 32.45 -6.70
C ARG A 716 -14.84 33.09 -5.40
N ALA A 717 -14.75 32.35 -4.30
CA ALA A 717 -14.32 32.89 -3.00
C ALA A 717 -12.80 33.15 -2.89
N THR A 718 -11.95 32.26 -3.40
CA THR A 718 -10.48 32.30 -3.21
C THR A 718 -9.73 32.97 -4.37
N ALA A 719 -10.42 33.75 -5.20
CA ALA A 719 -9.84 34.57 -6.27
C ALA A 719 -9.00 35.76 -5.74
N MET A 720 -9.14 36.10 -4.45
CA MET A 720 -8.45 37.24 -3.81
C MET A 720 -7.11 36.90 -3.11
N LYS A 721 -6.66 35.64 -3.11
CA LYS A 721 -5.28 35.29 -2.68
C LYS A 721 -4.49 34.72 -3.86
N LYS A 722 -3.35 35.37 -4.14
CA LYS A 722 -2.55 35.24 -5.36
C LYS A 722 -1.80 33.89 -5.43
N ARG A 723 -0.93 33.84 -6.44
CA ARG A 723 -0.56 32.69 -7.22
C ARG A 723 0.91 32.81 -7.62
N GLU A 724 1.75 31.94 -7.08
CA GLU A 724 2.91 31.43 -7.81
C GLU A 724 3.39 30.05 -7.30
N ARG A 725 3.81 29.25 -8.27
CA ARG A 725 4.92 28.30 -8.32
C ARG A 725 5.54 27.71 -7.05
N ALA A 726 5.66 26.38 -7.07
CA ALA A 726 6.29 25.51 -6.09
C ALA A 726 7.68 24.97 -6.54
N PRO A 727 8.48 24.40 -5.62
CA PRO A 727 9.85 23.86 -5.83
C PRO A 727 10.09 22.81 -7.11
N GLY A 728 11.80 22.49 -8.69
CA GLY A 728 12.13 22.15 -10.14
C GLY A 728 12.27 20.70 -10.63
N SER A 729 12.28 19.72 -9.76
CA SER A 729 13.23 18.63 -9.76
C SER A 729 12.64 17.33 -9.18
N GLY A 730 12.83 16.18 -9.84
CA GLY A 730 12.64 14.82 -9.30
C GLY A 730 13.41 13.71 -10.06
N VAL A 731 12.82 12.56 -10.38
CA VAL A 731 12.70 11.41 -9.48
C VAL A 731 12.50 10.13 -10.30
N LYS A 732 13.40 9.16 -10.17
CA LYS A 732 13.43 7.97 -11.04
C LYS A 732 13.68 6.70 -10.23
N LEU A 733 13.11 5.55 -10.61
CA LEU A 733 12.94 4.44 -9.66
C LEU A 733 12.93 3.01 -10.28
N HIS A 734 13.55 1.98 -9.64
CA HIS A 734 14.00 0.74 -10.34
C HIS A 734 13.22 -0.56 -9.99
N PHE A 735 12.73 -0.83 -8.76
CA PHE A 735 12.23 -2.18 -8.32
C PHE A 735 11.53 -2.23 -6.92
N ILE A 736 11.49 -3.40 -6.24
CA ILE A 736 10.23 -4.12 -5.88
C ILE A 736 10.35 -5.55 -5.22
N HIS A 737 9.26 -6.32 -4.95
CA HIS A 737 9.20 -7.80 -4.68
C HIS A 737 7.76 -8.37 -4.43
N GLY A 738 7.42 -9.61 -4.88
CA GLY A 738 6.21 -10.41 -4.52
C GLY A 738 5.32 -11.08 -5.61
N TYR A 739 5.62 -12.30 -6.14
CA TYR A 739 4.86 -12.88 -7.29
C TYR A 739 3.35 -12.91 -7.06
N ARG A 740 2.54 -12.48 -8.04
CA ARG A 740 1.14 -12.88 -8.08
C ARG A 740 0.97 -14.30 -8.64
N GLY A 741 1.37 -15.25 -7.81
CA GLY A 741 0.88 -16.62 -7.87
C GLY A 741 -0.31 -16.86 -6.96
N TYR A 742 -0.53 -16.03 -5.93
CA TYR A 742 -1.55 -16.27 -4.89
C TYR A 742 -2.95 -16.62 -5.46
N ASP A 743 -3.46 -15.75 -6.34
CA ASP A 743 -4.81 -15.83 -6.93
C ASP A 743 -4.82 -15.76 -8.48
N CYS A 744 -3.64 -15.74 -9.12
CA CYS A 744 -3.47 -15.78 -10.58
C CYS A 744 -2.69 -17.02 -11.02
N ARG A 745 -2.96 -17.50 -12.24
CA ARG A 745 -2.49 -18.79 -12.75
C ARG A 745 -2.17 -18.74 -14.24
N SER A 746 -1.35 -19.69 -14.71
CA SER A 746 -0.95 -19.82 -16.14
C SER A 746 -0.37 -18.54 -16.75
N ASN A 747 0.24 -17.70 -15.93
CA ASN A 747 0.62 -16.33 -16.26
C ASN A 747 2.12 -16.15 -16.53
N LEU A 748 2.89 -17.22 -16.68
CA LEU A 748 4.35 -17.20 -16.71
C LEU A 748 4.90 -17.89 -17.95
N PHE A 749 5.72 -17.20 -18.75
CA PHE A 749 6.16 -17.60 -20.11
C PHE A 749 7.60 -17.18 -20.40
N TYR A 750 8.26 -17.65 -21.46
CA TYR A 750 9.52 -17.05 -21.97
C TYR A 750 9.31 -16.29 -23.29
N THR A 751 9.88 -15.10 -23.47
CA THR A 751 10.09 -14.48 -24.78
C THR A 751 11.29 -15.04 -25.56
N GLN A 752 11.50 -14.51 -26.75
CA GLN A 752 12.39 -15.03 -27.78
C GLN A 752 13.87 -15.07 -27.34
N THR A 753 14.39 -14.02 -26.72
CA THR A 753 15.82 -13.81 -26.40
C THR A 753 16.40 -14.73 -25.31
N GLY A 754 15.58 -15.62 -24.72
CA GLY A 754 15.90 -16.32 -23.47
C GLY A 754 14.81 -16.28 -22.39
N GLU A 755 13.59 -15.78 -22.68
CA GLU A 755 13.20 -14.57 -21.98
C GLU A 755 11.84 -14.39 -21.14
N ILE A 756 11.76 -15.01 -19.94
CA ILE A 756 10.74 -15.01 -18.82
C ILE A 756 9.81 -13.78 -18.50
N VAL A 757 8.53 -13.83 -18.93
CA VAL A 757 7.37 -12.94 -18.66
C VAL A 757 6.45 -13.44 -17.55
N TYR A 758 5.77 -12.55 -16.79
CA TYR A 758 4.51 -12.81 -16.02
C TYR A 758 3.83 -11.50 -15.48
N HIS A 759 3.35 -11.39 -14.22
CA HIS A 759 2.73 -10.15 -13.68
C HIS A 759 2.67 -9.79 -12.17
N VAL A 760 2.54 -8.45 -11.86
CA VAL A 760 2.34 -7.89 -10.47
C VAL A 760 1.88 -6.42 -10.05
N ALA A 761 1.26 -5.54 -10.82
CA ALA A 761 0.64 -4.28 -10.34
C ALA A 761 -0.55 -4.00 -11.22
N ALA A 762 -0.48 -2.98 -12.03
CA ALA A 762 -1.26 -2.87 -13.24
C ALA A 762 -0.34 -2.95 -14.44
N ILE A 763 0.87 -2.37 -14.31
CA ILE A 763 2.05 -2.21 -15.21
C ILE A 763 2.32 -3.37 -16.19
N GLY A 764 3.50 -4.00 -16.32
CA GLY A 764 3.79 -5.20 -17.15
C GLY A 764 5.19 -5.77 -17.04
N VAL A 765 5.30 -7.11 -16.96
CA VAL A 765 6.41 -7.78 -16.26
C VAL A 765 7.23 -8.75 -17.10
N VAL A 766 8.51 -8.43 -17.37
CA VAL A 766 9.61 -9.31 -17.85
C VAL A 766 11.00 -8.79 -17.36
N TYR A 767 11.96 -9.67 -17.00
CA TYR A 767 13.24 -9.41 -16.25
C TYR A 767 14.72 -8.98 -16.92
N ASN A 768 16.03 -9.41 -17.23
CA ASN A 768 17.02 -10.56 -17.62
C ASN A 768 18.07 -11.21 -16.64
N ARG A 769 18.03 -12.54 -16.40
CA ARG A 769 18.57 -13.28 -15.24
C ARG A 769 20.08 -13.42 -15.19
N GLN A 770 20.69 -13.13 -16.32
CA GLN A 770 22.13 -13.00 -16.39
C GLN A 770 22.55 -11.73 -15.68
N GLN A 771 22.29 -10.56 -16.26
CA GLN A 771 23.16 -9.40 -16.02
C GLN A 771 23.06 -8.63 -14.68
N ASN A 772 21.93 -8.38 -14.00
CA ASN A 772 20.62 -9.01 -14.16
C ASN A 772 19.31 -8.19 -14.07
N THR A 773 19.27 -6.85 -14.10
CA THR A 773 17.98 -6.10 -13.96
C THR A 773 17.10 -6.15 -15.20
N GLN A 774 16.37 -5.07 -15.54
CA GLN A 774 15.13 -4.98 -16.34
C GLN A 774 14.84 -3.46 -16.77
N ARG A 775 13.68 -3.10 -17.38
CA ARG A 775 13.09 -1.84 -17.99
C ARG A 775 11.66 -1.16 -17.44
N PHE A 776 10.34 -0.92 -16.96
CA PHE A 776 8.95 -1.64 -16.69
C PHE A 776 7.79 -0.89 -17.36
N TYR A 777 6.74 -1.64 -17.73
CA TYR A 777 5.64 -1.22 -18.59
C TYR A 777 4.52 -0.50 -17.85
N MET A 778 4.78 0.77 -17.56
CA MET A 778 3.93 1.76 -16.88
C MET A 778 2.45 1.53 -16.79
N GLY A 779 1.79 1.96 -17.85
CA GLY A 779 0.50 2.55 -17.94
C GLY A 779 -0.58 1.56 -17.64
N HIS A 780 -0.63 1.07 -16.42
CA HIS A 780 -1.73 0.36 -15.85
C HIS A 780 -2.92 1.23 -15.44
N ASP A 781 -4.05 0.74 -14.91
CA ASP A 781 -5.15 1.51 -14.28
C ASP A 781 -6.03 0.61 -13.36
N ASP A 782 -5.62 -0.65 -13.08
CA ASP A 782 -6.10 -1.68 -12.09
C ASP A 782 -5.24 -2.97 -12.33
N ASP A 783 -5.39 -4.13 -11.68
CA ASP A 783 -4.60 -5.36 -12.01
C ASP A 783 -5.05 -6.00 -13.34
N ILE A 784 -4.18 -6.82 -13.97
CA ILE A 784 -4.59 -8.09 -14.57
C ILE A 784 -4.94 -9.16 -13.58
N LEU A 785 -5.81 -10.03 -14.07
CA LEU A 785 -5.85 -11.41 -13.62
C LEU A 785 -5.21 -12.42 -14.61
N CYS A 786 -4.88 -12.01 -15.85
CA CYS A 786 -4.50 -12.91 -16.92
C CYS A 786 -3.47 -12.40 -17.94
N LEU A 787 -2.52 -13.25 -18.32
CA LEU A 787 -1.50 -12.96 -19.33
C LEU A 787 -1.33 -14.11 -20.33
N ALA A 788 -1.18 -13.77 -21.61
CA ALA A 788 -0.97 -14.70 -22.71
C ALA A 788 0.15 -14.19 -23.63
N ILE A 789 1.17 -15.01 -23.88
CA ILE A 789 2.22 -14.68 -24.85
C ILE A 789 1.77 -14.96 -26.29
N HIS A 790 2.11 -14.07 -27.23
CA HIS A 790 1.88 -14.27 -28.67
C HIS A 790 2.77 -15.39 -29.19
N PRO A 791 2.37 -16.16 -30.22
CA PRO A 791 3.13 -17.32 -30.70
C PRO A 791 4.58 -17.01 -31.09
N LEU A 792 4.82 -15.84 -31.69
CA LEU A 792 6.18 -15.37 -32.03
C LEU A 792 7.07 -15.14 -30.81
N LYS A 793 6.50 -15.04 -29.59
CA LYS A 793 7.16 -14.60 -28.34
C LYS A 793 7.64 -13.14 -28.33
N ASP A 794 7.37 -12.48 -29.45
CA ASP A 794 7.61 -11.08 -29.80
C ASP A 794 6.46 -10.16 -29.42
N PHE A 795 5.32 -10.70 -28.98
CA PHE A 795 4.27 -9.95 -28.33
C PHE A 795 3.70 -10.74 -27.14
N VAL A 796 2.95 -10.09 -26.28
CA VAL A 796 2.13 -10.65 -25.21
C VAL A 796 0.82 -9.82 -25.17
N ALA A 797 -0.23 -10.35 -24.54
CA ALA A 797 -1.52 -9.70 -24.34
C ALA A 797 -2.08 -10.07 -22.98
N THR A 798 -2.85 -9.16 -22.40
CA THR A 798 -3.18 -9.18 -20.97
C THR A 798 -4.48 -8.42 -20.70
N GLY A 799 -5.21 -8.81 -19.65
CA GLY A 799 -6.63 -8.46 -19.46
C GLY A 799 -7.01 -8.05 -18.02
N GLN A 800 -7.41 -6.80 -17.90
CA GLN A 800 -7.50 -6.04 -16.65
C GLN A 800 -8.82 -6.06 -15.92
N VAL A 801 -8.79 -5.79 -14.62
CA VAL A 801 -9.93 -5.43 -13.76
C VAL A 801 -10.27 -3.94 -13.84
N GLY A 802 -11.39 -3.56 -13.21
CA GLY A 802 -11.95 -2.23 -13.11
C GLY A 802 -13.05 -1.95 -14.13
N ARG A 803 -13.69 -0.77 -14.03
CA ARG A 803 -14.87 -0.45 -14.84
C ARG A 803 -14.55 -0.28 -16.32
N ASP A 804 -13.51 0.47 -16.63
CA ASP A 804 -13.01 0.67 -17.99
C ASP A 804 -12.08 -0.47 -18.42
N SER A 805 -12.52 -1.72 -18.24
CA SER A 805 -11.70 -2.87 -18.60
C SER A 805 -11.46 -2.94 -20.11
N ALA A 806 -10.27 -3.41 -20.43
CA ALA A 806 -9.68 -3.41 -21.75
C ALA A 806 -8.72 -4.60 -21.84
N ILE A 807 -7.94 -4.62 -22.91
CA ILE A 807 -6.92 -5.62 -23.18
C ILE A 807 -5.83 -4.92 -24.00
N HIS A 808 -4.58 -4.98 -23.56
CA HIS A 808 -3.47 -4.33 -24.23
C HIS A 808 -2.52 -5.40 -24.78
N ILE A 809 -2.11 -5.19 -26.03
CA ILE A 809 -1.37 -6.13 -26.86
C ILE A 809 -0.09 -5.46 -27.30
N TRP A 810 1.01 -6.18 -27.13
CA TRP A 810 2.23 -5.50 -26.80
C TRP A 810 3.48 -6.31 -27.17
N ASP A 811 4.53 -5.70 -27.71
CA ASP A 811 5.72 -6.35 -28.33
C ASP A 811 6.87 -6.68 -27.35
N THR A 812 8.01 -7.30 -27.73
CA THR A 812 9.08 -7.75 -26.82
C THR A 812 10.43 -6.94 -26.75
N GLU A 813 10.51 -5.68 -27.30
CA GLU A 813 11.59 -4.67 -26.96
C GLU A 813 11.55 -3.09 -26.99
N THR A 814 11.00 -2.41 -28.00
CA THR A 814 11.19 -0.95 -28.29
C THR A 814 10.18 0.00 -27.62
N LEU A 815 9.98 -0.31 -26.36
CA LEU A 815 8.74 -0.39 -25.60
C LEU A 815 7.53 0.52 -25.84
N LYS A 816 6.84 0.35 -26.96
CA LYS A 816 5.67 1.15 -27.39
C LYS A 816 4.38 0.40 -27.78
N PRO A 817 3.24 1.06 -27.83
CA PRO A 817 1.93 0.51 -28.18
C PRO A 817 1.72 -0.26 -29.50
N MET A 818 1.32 -1.55 -29.43
CA MET A 818 0.66 -2.29 -30.53
C MET A 818 -0.89 -2.22 -30.58
N SER A 819 -1.70 -2.83 -29.68
CA SER A 819 -3.19 -2.61 -29.68
C SER A 819 -3.93 -2.59 -28.32
N VAL A 820 -4.90 -1.69 -28.13
CA VAL A 820 -5.75 -1.56 -26.93
C VAL A 820 -7.18 -1.82 -27.35
N LEU A 821 -7.84 -2.72 -26.65
CA LEU A 821 -9.21 -3.15 -26.92
C LEU A 821 -10.07 -2.68 -25.75
N ARG A 822 -10.70 -1.49 -25.83
CA ARG A 822 -11.53 -0.91 -24.76
C ARG A 822 -13.04 -1.10 -24.99
N GLY A 823 -13.83 -0.87 -23.94
CA GLY A 823 -15.25 -0.52 -24.09
C GLY A 823 -16.16 -1.70 -24.43
N PHE A 824 -15.87 -2.89 -23.92
CA PHE A 824 -16.78 -4.03 -24.03
C PHE A 824 -16.94 -4.82 -22.72
N HIS A 825 -15.84 -5.31 -22.16
CA HIS A 825 -15.88 -5.95 -20.85
C HIS A 825 -16.17 -4.90 -19.77
N GLN A 826 -16.68 -5.36 -18.62
CA GLN A 826 -16.95 -4.55 -17.44
C GLN A 826 -16.40 -5.27 -16.22
N LEU A 827 -16.00 -4.53 -15.19
CA LEU A 827 -15.41 -5.01 -13.92
C LEU A 827 -14.08 -5.75 -14.07
N GLY A 828 -13.82 -6.43 -15.19
CA GLY A 828 -12.51 -6.91 -15.54
C GLY A 828 -12.42 -7.83 -16.74
N VAL A 829 -11.28 -8.52 -16.84
CA VAL A 829 -10.96 -9.62 -17.76
C VAL A 829 -10.16 -10.65 -16.95
N CYS A 830 -10.54 -11.92 -17.01
CA CYS A 830 -9.99 -12.99 -16.18
C CYS A 830 -9.19 -14.06 -16.94
N ALA A 831 -9.29 -14.11 -18.26
CA ALA A 831 -8.53 -15.03 -19.09
C ALA A 831 -8.31 -14.48 -20.50
N LEU A 832 -7.15 -14.82 -21.09
CA LEU A 832 -6.76 -14.45 -22.45
C LEU A 832 -6.01 -15.58 -23.16
N ASP A 833 -6.09 -15.58 -24.49
CA ASP A 833 -5.25 -16.42 -25.35
C ASP A 833 -5.16 -15.89 -26.79
N PHE A 834 -4.00 -16.02 -27.43
CA PHE A 834 -3.80 -15.70 -28.84
C PHE A 834 -4.10 -16.91 -29.75
N SER A 835 -4.53 -16.64 -30.98
CA SER A 835 -4.49 -17.67 -32.02
C SER A 835 -3.05 -17.95 -32.43
N ALA A 836 -2.74 -19.21 -32.81
CA ALA A 836 -1.40 -19.60 -33.25
C ALA A 836 -0.94 -18.85 -34.51
N ASP A 837 -1.87 -18.36 -35.34
CA ASP A 837 -1.56 -17.51 -36.49
C ASP A 837 -1.26 -16.04 -36.13
N GLY A 838 -1.35 -15.68 -34.85
CA GLY A 838 -1.04 -14.35 -34.31
C GLY A 838 -2.03 -13.24 -34.70
N LYS A 839 -3.13 -13.53 -35.41
CA LYS A 839 -4.06 -12.49 -35.90
C LYS A 839 -5.20 -12.18 -34.93
N ARG A 840 -5.57 -13.13 -34.07
CA ARG A 840 -6.74 -13.04 -33.18
C ARG A 840 -6.35 -13.15 -31.72
N LEU A 841 -7.19 -12.59 -30.86
CA LEU A 841 -7.09 -12.70 -29.41
C LEU A 841 -8.48 -13.02 -28.86
N ALA A 842 -8.58 -14.03 -28.00
CA ALA A 842 -9.79 -14.36 -27.26
C ALA A 842 -9.63 -13.87 -25.81
N SER A 843 -10.67 -13.25 -25.27
CA SER A 843 -10.71 -12.68 -23.93
C SER A 843 -11.99 -13.04 -23.20
N VAL A 844 -11.93 -13.06 -21.87
CA VAL A 844 -13.09 -13.36 -21.01
C VAL A 844 -13.22 -12.30 -19.93
N GLY A 845 -14.36 -11.62 -19.86
CA GLY A 845 -14.66 -10.57 -18.90
C GLY A 845 -14.94 -11.06 -17.48
N LEU A 846 -14.91 -10.15 -16.51
CA LEU A 846 -15.46 -10.32 -15.15
C LEU A 846 -16.81 -9.59 -14.97
N ASP A 847 -17.47 -9.28 -16.07
CA ASP A 847 -18.88 -8.91 -16.05
C ASP A 847 -19.75 -10.09 -15.56
N GLU A 848 -21.00 -9.81 -15.22
CA GLU A 848 -21.94 -10.75 -14.59
C GLU A 848 -22.29 -11.98 -15.47
N ASN A 849 -21.85 -11.99 -16.73
CA ASN A 849 -22.05 -13.08 -17.68
C ASN A 849 -20.72 -13.63 -18.21
N HIS A 850 -19.59 -13.24 -17.61
CA HIS A 850 -18.21 -13.50 -18.03
C HIS A 850 -18.09 -13.49 -19.57
N THR A 851 -18.41 -12.35 -20.20
CA THR A 851 -18.51 -12.29 -21.67
C THR A 851 -17.23 -12.72 -22.34
N ILE A 852 -17.35 -13.53 -23.39
CA ILE A 852 -16.23 -13.98 -24.22
C ILE A 852 -16.22 -13.14 -25.48
N VAL A 853 -15.07 -12.58 -25.82
CA VAL A 853 -14.88 -11.77 -27.02
C VAL A 853 -13.72 -12.31 -27.84
N LEU A 854 -13.87 -12.28 -29.16
CA LEU A 854 -12.80 -12.55 -30.11
C LEU A 854 -12.52 -11.27 -30.90
N TRP A 855 -11.25 -10.87 -30.95
CA TRP A 855 -10.81 -9.61 -31.52
C TRP A 855 -9.86 -9.82 -32.69
N ASP A 856 -9.98 -8.95 -33.72
CA ASP A 856 -8.86 -8.61 -34.60
C ASP A 856 -8.06 -7.56 -33.84
N TRP A 857 -7.09 -8.04 -33.05
CA TRP A 857 -6.37 -7.15 -32.15
C TRP A 857 -5.61 -6.08 -32.94
N ARG A 858 -5.12 -6.37 -34.15
CA ARG A 858 -4.34 -5.41 -34.95
C ARG A 858 -5.15 -4.21 -35.42
N LYS A 859 -6.44 -4.39 -35.73
CA LYS A 859 -7.34 -3.27 -36.06
C LYS A 859 -8.04 -2.64 -34.86
N GLY A 860 -8.08 -3.35 -33.72
CA GLY A 860 -8.96 -3.00 -32.60
C GLY A 860 -10.43 -3.40 -32.82
N GLU A 861 -10.71 -4.24 -33.82
CA GLU A 861 -12.07 -4.62 -34.20
C GLU A 861 -12.56 -5.86 -33.43
N LYS A 862 -13.81 -5.80 -32.98
CA LYS A 862 -14.51 -6.91 -32.33
C LYS A 862 -15.12 -7.85 -33.38
N LEU A 863 -14.55 -9.04 -33.55
CA LEU A 863 -14.98 -10.02 -34.56
C LEU A 863 -16.25 -10.79 -34.17
N SER A 864 -16.45 -11.00 -32.86
CA SER A 864 -17.62 -11.65 -32.28
C SER A 864 -17.59 -11.53 -30.75
N ALA A 865 -18.76 -11.48 -30.11
CA ALA A 865 -18.88 -11.54 -28.65
C ALA A 865 -20.07 -12.41 -28.24
N MET A 866 -19.98 -13.06 -27.08
CA MET A 866 -21.02 -13.95 -26.55
C MET A 866 -20.97 -13.98 -25.01
N ARG A 867 -22.08 -14.36 -24.36
CA ARG A 867 -22.11 -14.56 -22.89
C ARG A 867 -21.44 -15.89 -22.54
N GLY A 868 -20.50 -15.88 -21.61
CA GLY A 868 -19.70 -17.05 -21.22
C GLY A 868 -20.40 -17.90 -20.16
N SER A 869 -20.44 -17.43 -18.92
CA SER A 869 -21.03 -18.13 -17.77
C SER A 869 -21.38 -17.15 -16.64
N LYS A 870 -22.33 -17.50 -15.76
CA LYS A 870 -22.55 -16.73 -14.52
C LYS A 870 -21.36 -16.92 -13.57
N ASP A 871 -20.95 -18.17 -13.36
CA ASP A 871 -19.81 -18.53 -12.53
C ASP A 871 -18.46 -18.21 -13.18
N LYS A 872 -17.43 -17.98 -12.35
CA LYS A 872 -16.09 -17.58 -12.76
C LYS A 872 -15.47 -18.53 -13.80
N ILE A 873 -15.10 -17.95 -14.94
CA ILE A 873 -14.22 -18.58 -15.93
C ILE A 873 -12.76 -18.30 -15.52
N PHE A 874 -11.91 -19.33 -15.52
CA PHE A 874 -10.50 -19.23 -15.11
C PHE A 874 -9.53 -19.28 -16.29
N VAL A 875 -9.91 -19.91 -17.41
CA VAL A 875 -9.06 -20.08 -18.60
C VAL A 875 -9.88 -19.97 -19.88
N VAL A 876 -9.28 -19.35 -20.90
CA VAL A 876 -9.65 -19.48 -22.32
C VAL A 876 -8.43 -19.99 -23.08
N LYS A 877 -8.62 -20.80 -24.13
CA LYS A 877 -7.58 -21.18 -25.10
C LYS A 877 -8.16 -21.17 -26.51
N ILE A 878 -7.45 -20.61 -27.49
CA ILE A 878 -7.77 -20.77 -28.92
C ILE A 878 -7.11 -22.06 -29.42
N ASN A 879 -7.78 -22.78 -30.33
CA ASN A 879 -7.21 -23.98 -30.94
C ASN A 879 -6.00 -23.60 -31.83
N PRO A 880 -4.82 -24.20 -31.64
CA PRO A 880 -3.61 -23.82 -32.37
C PRO A 880 -3.64 -24.22 -33.86
N TYR A 881 -4.54 -25.11 -34.27
CA TYR A 881 -4.73 -25.54 -35.67
C TYR A 881 -5.90 -24.80 -36.33
N LEU A 882 -6.97 -24.53 -35.57
CA LEU A 882 -8.22 -23.96 -36.09
C LEU A 882 -8.59 -22.66 -35.34
N PRO A 883 -8.20 -21.45 -35.82
CA PRO A 883 -8.44 -20.19 -35.10
C PRO A 883 -9.93 -19.79 -34.95
N ASP A 884 -10.84 -20.57 -35.53
CA ASP A 884 -12.31 -20.49 -35.35
C ASP A 884 -12.85 -21.48 -34.31
N LYS A 885 -12.02 -22.30 -33.64
CA LYS A 885 -12.35 -23.08 -32.43
C LYS A 885 -11.64 -22.46 -31.20
N LEU A 886 -12.33 -22.38 -30.05
CA LEU A 886 -11.73 -22.03 -28.76
C LEU A 886 -12.45 -22.74 -27.59
N ILE A 887 -11.78 -22.91 -26.45
CA ILE A 887 -12.34 -23.48 -25.21
C ILE A 887 -12.33 -22.47 -24.07
N THR A 888 -13.24 -22.65 -23.12
CA THR A 888 -13.24 -21.94 -21.83
C THR A 888 -13.49 -22.91 -20.68
N ALA A 889 -12.75 -22.76 -19.58
CA ALA A 889 -12.80 -23.60 -18.38
C ALA A 889 -12.89 -22.76 -17.10
N GLY A 890 -13.56 -23.27 -16.06
CA GLY A 890 -13.71 -22.57 -14.77
C GLY A 890 -14.62 -23.29 -13.77
N VAL A 891 -15.22 -22.53 -12.86
CA VAL A 891 -16.13 -22.99 -11.80
C VAL A 891 -17.33 -23.69 -12.41
N LYS A 892 -17.48 -25.00 -12.15
CA LYS A 892 -18.52 -25.87 -12.74
C LYS A 892 -18.68 -25.70 -14.28
N HIS A 893 -17.60 -25.32 -14.98
CA HIS A 893 -17.67 -24.81 -16.34
C HIS A 893 -16.60 -25.40 -17.26
N ILE A 894 -17.04 -26.04 -18.35
CA ILE A 894 -16.23 -26.27 -19.54
C ILE A 894 -17.10 -26.18 -20.80
N LYS A 895 -16.67 -25.37 -21.77
CA LYS A 895 -17.36 -25.16 -23.05
C LYS A 895 -16.39 -25.08 -24.22
N PHE A 896 -16.83 -25.65 -25.34
CA PHE A 896 -16.16 -25.69 -26.64
C PHE A 896 -16.93 -24.77 -27.58
N TRP A 897 -16.26 -23.77 -28.14
CA TRP A 897 -16.86 -22.69 -28.92
C TRP A 897 -16.37 -22.73 -30.36
N HIS A 898 -17.26 -22.45 -31.30
CA HIS A 898 -16.94 -22.30 -32.71
C HIS A 898 -17.47 -20.98 -33.26
N LYS A 899 -16.64 -20.23 -33.99
CA LYS A 899 -17.03 -18.98 -34.65
C LYS A 899 -17.83 -19.26 -35.92
N ALA A 900 -19.05 -18.73 -35.99
CA ALA A 900 -19.90 -18.81 -37.16
C ALA A 900 -20.47 -17.42 -37.48
N GLY A 901 -20.18 -16.90 -38.68
CA GLY A 901 -20.53 -15.53 -39.05
C GLY A 901 -19.94 -14.51 -38.05
N GLY A 902 -20.79 -13.60 -37.55
CA GLY A 902 -20.43 -12.61 -36.52
C GLY A 902 -20.54 -13.10 -35.06
N GLY A 903 -20.80 -14.40 -34.82
CA GLY A 903 -21.07 -14.94 -33.48
C GLY A 903 -20.15 -16.11 -33.08
N LEU A 904 -20.24 -16.50 -31.81
CA LEU A 904 -19.63 -17.70 -31.23
C LEU A 904 -20.73 -18.67 -30.78
N ILE A 905 -20.71 -19.90 -31.28
CA ILE A 905 -21.63 -20.98 -30.91
C ILE A 905 -20.94 -21.87 -29.88
N GLY A 906 -21.42 -21.89 -28.64
CA GLY A 906 -20.88 -22.69 -27.54
C GLY A 906 -21.62 -24.01 -27.33
N ARG A 907 -20.88 -25.11 -27.17
CA ARG A 907 -21.37 -26.41 -26.71
C ARG A 907 -20.70 -26.76 -25.38
N LYS A 908 -21.44 -27.30 -24.42
CA LYS A 908 -20.88 -27.75 -23.13
C LYS A 908 -20.09 -29.05 -23.32
N GLY A 909 -19.00 -29.24 -22.58
CA GLY A 909 -18.31 -30.54 -22.53
C GLY A 909 -19.21 -31.63 -21.97
N ASN A 910 -19.20 -32.80 -22.59
CA ASN A 910 -20.04 -33.93 -22.23
C ASN A 910 -19.39 -34.76 -21.11
N MET A 911 -19.69 -34.39 -19.86
CA MET A 911 -19.21 -35.03 -18.63
C MET A 911 -20.36 -35.05 -17.63
N GLY A 912 -20.69 -36.24 -17.09
CA GLY A 912 -21.96 -36.48 -16.38
C GLY A 912 -22.19 -35.61 -15.14
N LYS A 913 -21.15 -35.38 -14.34
CA LYS A 913 -21.11 -34.37 -13.28
C LYS A 913 -20.14 -33.26 -13.72
N THR A 914 -20.57 -32.01 -13.68
CA THR A 914 -19.70 -30.89 -14.11
C THR A 914 -18.91 -30.35 -12.94
N GLU A 915 -17.62 -30.65 -12.91
CA GLU A 915 -16.68 -30.24 -11.88
C GLU A 915 -16.01 -28.90 -12.21
N THR A 916 -15.28 -28.35 -11.25
CA THR A 916 -14.51 -27.11 -11.45
C THR A 916 -13.19 -27.42 -12.13
N MET A 917 -12.98 -26.80 -13.30
CA MET A 917 -11.79 -26.95 -14.14
C MET A 917 -10.85 -25.78 -13.88
N MET A 918 -9.66 -26.07 -13.37
CA MET A 918 -8.68 -25.08 -12.89
C MET A 918 -7.72 -24.60 -14.00
N CYS A 919 -7.37 -25.47 -14.94
CA CYS A 919 -6.54 -25.15 -16.10
C CYS A 919 -6.95 -25.94 -17.35
N ALA A 920 -6.57 -25.47 -18.54
CA ALA A 920 -6.80 -26.18 -19.81
C ALA A 920 -5.75 -25.84 -20.88
N VAL A 921 -5.45 -26.79 -21.76
CA VAL A 921 -4.53 -26.65 -22.91
C VAL A 921 -4.96 -27.57 -24.07
N TYR A 922 -4.62 -27.21 -25.31
CA TYR A 922 -4.75 -28.11 -26.46
C TYR A 922 -3.57 -29.09 -26.54
N GLY A 923 -3.82 -30.28 -27.08
CA GLY A 923 -2.79 -31.27 -27.40
C GLY A 923 -2.11 -31.01 -28.74
N TRP A 924 -1.29 -31.98 -29.16
CA TRP A 924 -0.61 -31.96 -30.46
C TRP A 924 -1.47 -32.39 -31.67
N SER A 925 -2.79 -32.42 -31.50
CA SER A 925 -3.76 -32.66 -32.58
C SER A 925 -5.02 -31.81 -32.39
N GLU A 926 -5.70 -31.49 -33.49
CA GLU A 926 -6.74 -30.46 -33.54
C GLU A 926 -8.01 -30.75 -32.73
N GLU A 927 -8.26 -32.01 -32.39
CA GLU A 927 -9.40 -32.44 -31.58
C GLU A 927 -9.08 -32.55 -30.09
N MET A 928 -7.81 -32.70 -29.70
CA MET A 928 -7.45 -33.12 -28.34
C MET A 928 -7.26 -31.93 -27.40
N VAL A 929 -7.90 -32.01 -26.22
CA VAL A 929 -7.82 -31.00 -25.15
C VAL A 929 -7.53 -31.69 -23.81
N PHE A 930 -6.79 -31.02 -22.93
CA PHE A 930 -6.40 -31.51 -21.61
C PHE A 930 -6.78 -30.44 -20.57
N SER A 931 -7.43 -30.83 -19.46
CA SER A 931 -7.83 -29.89 -18.40
C SER A 931 -7.60 -30.44 -17.00
N GLY A 932 -7.05 -29.61 -16.11
CA GLY A 932 -6.84 -29.95 -14.70
C GLY A 932 -8.06 -29.67 -13.83
N THR A 933 -8.40 -30.59 -12.93
CA THR A 933 -9.55 -30.49 -12.03
C THR A 933 -9.18 -29.91 -10.66
N CYS A 934 -10.21 -29.54 -9.89
CA CYS A 934 -10.10 -29.25 -8.45
C CYS A 934 -9.67 -30.47 -7.59
N THR A 935 -9.83 -31.70 -8.07
CA THR A 935 -9.50 -32.94 -7.33
C THR A 935 -8.06 -33.43 -7.53
N GLY A 936 -7.29 -32.79 -8.42
CA GLY A 936 -5.90 -33.16 -8.74
C GLY A 936 -5.75 -34.09 -9.95
N ASP A 937 -6.78 -34.17 -10.79
CA ASP A 937 -6.83 -35.00 -11.98
C ASP A 937 -6.64 -34.20 -13.27
N ILE A 938 -6.18 -34.86 -14.33
CA ILE A 938 -6.14 -34.39 -15.71
C ILE A 938 -7.23 -35.11 -16.50
N CYS A 939 -8.24 -34.37 -16.96
CA CYS A 939 -9.23 -34.84 -17.92
C CYS A 939 -8.73 -34.63 -19.35
N ILE A 940 -8.84 -35.68 -20.17
CA ILE A 940 -8.41 -35.72 -21.57
C ILE A 940 -9.66 -35.81 -22.44
N TRP A 941 -9.82 -34.89 -23.39
CA TRP A 941 -11.01 -34.70 -24.21
C TRP A 941 -10.69 -34.85 -25.70
N ARG A 942 -11.67 -35.31 -26.49
CA ARG A 942 -11.66 -35.26 -27.96
C ARG A 942 -12.89 -34.51 -28.45
N ASP A 943 -12.68 -33.38 -29.11
CA ASP A 943 -13.65 -32.30 -29.22
C ASP A 943 -14.37 -32.11 -27.87
N MET A 944 -15.70 -32.27 -27.80
CA MET A 944 -16.49 -32.06 -26.59
C MET A 944 -16.68 -33.30 -25.70
N PHE A 945 -16.06 -34.44 -26.04
CA PHE A 945 -16.25 -35.71 -25.32
C PHE A 945 -15.06 -36.04 -24.41
N LEU A 946 -15.33 -36.39 -23.15
CA LEU A 946 -14.30 -36.87 -22.22
C LEU A 946 -13.85 -38.29 -22.62
N MET A 947 -12.55 -38.50 -22.77
CA MET A 947 -11.93 -39.77 -23.19
C MET A 947 -11.31 -40.56 -22.03
N LYS A 948 -10.58 -39.87 -21.14
CA LYS A 948 -9.78 -40.46 -20.05
C LYS A 948 -9.58 -39.42 -18.93
N THR A 949 -9.46 -39.87 -17.69
CA THR A 949 -9.07 -39.02 -16.54
C THR A 949 -7.88 -39.67 -15.82
N VAL A 950 -6.90 -38.88 -15.40
CA VAL A 950 -5.62 -39.35 -14.82
C VAL A 950 -5.28 -38.54 -13.57
N LYS A 951 -5.14 -39.20 -12.41
CA LYS A 951 -4.69 -38.57 -11.17
C LYS A 951 -3.23 -38.12 -11.30
N ALA A 952 -2.98 -36.82 -11.18
CA ALA A 952 -1.68 -36.21 -11.46
C ALA A 952 -1.03 -35.55 -10.24
N HIS A 953 -1.83 -34.96 -9.33
CA HIS A 953 -1.37 -34.24 -8.14
C HIS A 953 -2.23 -34.56 -6.92
N ASP A 954 -1.69 -34.31 -5.72
CA ASP A 954 -2.49 -34.34 -4.49
C ASP A 954 -3.05 -32.93 -4.19
N GLY A 955 -4.36 -32.77 -4.37
CA GLY A 955 -5.02 -31.47 -4.46
C GLY A 955 -5.01 -30.84 -5.87
N PRO A 956 -5.65 -29.67 -6.05
CA PRO A 956 -5.97 -29.06 -7.35
C PRO A 956 -4.78 -28.92 -8.33
N VAL A 957 -5.02 -29.12 -9.63
CA VAL A 957 -4.02 -28.88 -10.70
C VAL A 957 -4.19 -27.48 -11.29
N PHE A 958 -3.39 -26.51 -10.84
CA PHE A 958 -3.50 -25.11 -11.26
C PHE A 958 -2.85 -24.80 -12.62
N SER A 959 -1.93 -25.64 -13.10
CA SER A 959 -1.23 -25.40 -14.35
C SER A 959 -0.91 -26.71 -15.10
N VAL A 960 -1.14 -26.69 -16.42
CA VAL A 960 -0.71 -27.72 -17.38
C VAL A 960 -0.08 -27.04 -18.60
N HIS A 961 1.01 -27.61 -19.11
CA HIS A 961 1.73 -27.11 -20.30
C HIS A 961 2.00 -28.27 -21.26
N ALA A 962 1.63 -28.12 -22.53
CA ALA A 962 1.89 -29.12 -23.57
C ALA A 962 3.30 -28.95 -24.17
N LEU A 963 3.91 -30.06 -24.57
CA LEU A 963 5.19 -30.10 -25.30
C LEU A 963 5.02 -30.84 -26.63
N GLU A 964 6.06 -30.74 -27.48
CA GLU A 964 6.21 -31.58 -28.67
C GLU A 964 6.23 -33.08 -28.33
N LYS A 965 6.74 -33.42 -27.14
CA LYS A 965 6.69 -34.77 -26.57
C LYS A 965 6.42 -34.64 -25.06
N GLY A 966 5.19 -34.95 -24.67
CA GLY A 966 4.75 -34.95 -23.28
C GLY A 966 4.12 -33.66 -22.77
N PHE A 967 3.96 -33.59 -21.45
CA PHE A 967 3.31 -32.49 -20.74
C PHE A 967 4.03 -32.18 -19.43
N VAL A 968 3.79 -30.99 -18.87
CA VAL A 968 4.23 -30.65 -17.52
C VAL A 968 3.04 -30.11 -16.71
N THR A 969 2.83 -30.66 -15.51
CA THR A 969 1.76 -30.28 -14.58
C THR A 969 2.32 -29.76 -13.26
N GLY A 970 1.51 -28.95 -12.57
CA GLY A 970 1.80 -28.49 -11.21
C GLY A 970 0.52 -28.29 -10.42
N GLY A 971 0.54 -28.74 -9.16
CA GLY A 971 -0.62 -28.73 -8.27
C GLY A 971 -0.35 -28.15 -6.89
N LYS A 972 -1.32 -28.33 -5.99
CA LYS A 972 -1.29 -27.84 -4.60
C LYS A 972 -0.16 -28.45 -3.77
N ASP A 973 0.25 -29.67 -4.10
CA ASP A 973 1.33 -30.46 -3.48
C ASP A 973 2.75 -29.86 -3.60
N GLY A 974 2.95 -28.77 -4.35
CA GLY A 974 4.26 -28.16 -4.55
C GLY A 974 5.20 -28.98 -5.44
N ILE A 975 4.65 -29.94 -6.20
CA ILE A 975 5.37 -30.80 -7.13
C ILE A 975 5.17 -30.26 -8.56
N VAL A 976 6.25 -30.29 -9.34
CA VAL A 976 6.19 -30.18 -10.80
C VAL A 976 6.47 -31.54 -11.41
N ALA A 977 5.53 -32.07 -12.18
CA ALA A 977 5.60 -33.40 -12.79
C ALA A 977 5.71 -33.29 -14.32
N LEU A 978 6.71 -33.95 -14.89
CA LEU A 978 6.91 -34.11 -16.33
C LEU A 978 6.33 -35.46 -16.75
N TRP A 979 5.46 -35.48 -17.77
CA TRP A 979 4.72 -36.63 -18.28
C TRP A 979 5.08 -36.96 -19.72
N ASP A 980 4.76 -38.18 -20.15
CA ASP A 980 4.70 -38.58 -21.56
C ASP A 980 3.46 -38.00 -22.29
N ASP A 981 3.39 -38.23 -23.60
CA ASP A 981 2.40 -37.67 -24.51
C ASP A 981 1.01 -38.33 -24.43
N THR A 982 0.92 -39.50 -23.77
CA THR A 982 -0.34 -40.21 -23.51
C THR A 982 -0.92 -40.00 -22.09
N PHE A 983 -0.19 -39.28 -21.21
CA PHE A 983 -0.44 -39.24 -19.76
C PHE A 983 -0.60 -40.66 -19.18
N GLU A 984 0.44 -41.48 -19.36
CA GLU A 984 0.53 -42.85 -18.84
C GLU A 984 1.73 -43.02 -17.91
N ARG A 985 2.78 -42.22 -18.09
CA ARG A 985 3.97 -42.24 -17.23
C ARG A 985 4.43 -40.83 -16.88
N CYS A 986 4.47 -40.56 -15.57
CA CYS A 986 5.30 -39.49 -15.04
C CYS A 986 6.78 -39.86 -15.23
N LEU A 987 7.48 -39.08 -16.05
CA LEU A 987 8.89 -39.26 -16.43
C LEU A 987 9.85 -38.76 -15.33
N LYS A 988 9.52 -37.62 -14.68
CA LYS A 988 10.30 -37.04 -13.57
C LYS A 988 9.47 -36.07 -12.75
N THR A 989 9.66 -36.07 -11.43
CA THR A 989 9.08 -35.08 -10.51
C THR A 989 10.15 -34.16 -9.94
N TYR A 990 9.76 -32.94 -9.60
CA TYR A 990 10.57 -31.93 -8.93
C TYR A 990 9.76 -31.34 -7.77
N ALA A 991 10.13 -31.66 -6.53
CA ALA A 991 9.54 -31.06 -5.33
C ALA A 991 10.38 -29.84 -4.91
N ILE A 992 9.75 -28.68 -4.75
CA ILE A 992 10.45 -27.43 -4.42
C ILE A 992 10.71 -27.37 -2.92
N LYS A 993 11.99 -27.48 -2.53
CA LYS A 993 12.45 -27.50 -1.13
C LYS A 993 13.75 -26.74 -0.96
N ARG A 994 13.96 -26.15 0.22
CA ARG A 994 15.18 -25.41 0.62
C ARG A 994 16.46 -26.21 0.38
N SER A 995 16.45 -27.51 0.65
CA SER A 995 17.59 -28.42 0.49
C SER A 995 17.94 -28.77 -0.96
N VAL A 996 17.07 -28.43 -1.93
CA VAL A 996 17.23 -28.71 -3.36
C VAL A 996 17.58 -27.43 -4.15
N LEU A 997 17.61 -26.28 -3.48
CA LEU A 997 18.03 -25.03 -4.10
C LEU A 997 19.53 -25.04 -4.45
N ALA A 998 19.85 -24.51 -5.63
CA ALA A 998 21.24 -24.33 -6.06
C ALA A 998 21.97 -23.35 -5.12
N PRO A 999 23.26 -23.55 -4.77
CA PRO A 999 24.02 -22.62 -3.92
C PRO A 999 24.18 -21.19 -4.47
N GLY A 1000 23.93 -20.99 -5.77
CA GLY A 1000 23.86 -19.66 -6.42
C GLY A 1000 22.44 -19.07 -6.51
N SER A 1001 21.45 -19.72 -5.87
CA SER A 1001 20.11 -19.15 -5.65
C SER A 1001 20.24 -17.88 -4.83
N LYS A 1002 19.37 -16.91 -5.09
CA LYS A 1002 19.44 -15.60 -4.43
C LYS A 1002 18.19 -15.44 -3.57
N GLY A 1003 18.43 -15.15 -2.30
CA GLY A 1003 17.44 -15.21 -1.24
C GLY A 1003 17.04 -16.64 -0.84
N LEU A 1004 15.99 -16.74 -0.02
CA LEU A 1004 15.62 -17.96 0.71
C LEU A 1004 14.20 -18.41 0.35
N LEU A 1005 13.95 -19.71 0.14
CA LEU A 1005 12.58 -20.21 -0.05
C LEU A 1005 11.74 -19.97 1.22
N LEU A 1006 10.50 -19.49 1.08
CA LEU A 1006 9.65 -19.18 2.23
C LEU A 1006 9.35 -20.43 3.06
N GLU A 1007 8.91 -21.50 2.41
CA GLU A 1007 8.56 -22.80 2.99
C GLU A 1007 8.69 -23.90 1.93
N ASP A 1008 8.85 -25.16 2.36
CA ASP A 1008 8.99 -26.31 1.47
C ASP A 1008 7.62 -26.74 0.91
N ASN A 1009 7.60 -27.26 -0.33
CA ASN A 1009 6.41 -27.63 -1.10
C ASN A 1009 5.39 -26.49 -1.34
N PRO A 1010 5.80 -25.29 -1.81
CA PRO A 1010 4.87 -24.19 -2.06
C PRO A 1010 3.96 -24.48 -3.27
N SER A 1011 2.65 -24.33 -3.08
CA SER A 1011 1.57 -24.64 -4.05
C SER A 1011 1.83 -24.02 -5.45
N ILE A 1012 1.80 -24.82 -6.52
CA ILE A 1012 2.20 -24.39 -7.88
C ILE A 1012 1.04 -23.68 -8.59
N ARG A 1013 1.34 -22.62 -9.35
CA ARG A 1013 0.32 -21.73 -9.97
C ARG A 1013 0.56 -21.41 -11.46
N ALA A 1014 1.79 -21.46 -11.95
CA ALA A 1014 2.06 -21.36 -13.39
C ALA A 1014 3.32 -22.11 -13.82
N ILE A 1015 3.26 -22.72 -15.01
CA ILE A 1015 4.36 -23.46 -15.65
C ILE A 1015 4.50 -23.04 -17.11
N SER A 1016 5.75 -22.81 -17.54
CA SER A 1016 6.11 -22.70 -18.96
C SER A 1016 7.50 -23.28 -19.20
N LEU A 1017 7.73 -23.75 -20.43
CA LEU A 1017 9.02 -24.25 -20.85
C LEU A 1017 9.63 -23.38 -21.96
N GLY A 1018 10.96 -23.34 -21.98
CA GLY A 1018 11.75 -22.57 -22.92
C GLY A 1018 13.22 -22.54 -22.51
N HIS A 1019 14.11 -22.31 -23.48
CA HIS A 1019 15.53 -22.06 -23.23
C HIS A 1019 16.23 -23.11 -22.35
N GLY A 1020 15.80 -24.37 -22.44
CA GLY A 1020 16.36 -25.51 -21.72
C GLY A 1020 15.66 -25.86 -20.40
N HIS A 1021 15.03 -24.90 -19.71
CA HIS A 1021 14.57 -25.05 -18.32
C HIS A 1021 13.03 -25.00 -18.17
N ILE A 1022 12.53 -25.43 -17.01
CA ILE A 1022 11.12 -25.28 -16.63
C ILE A 1022 10.98 -24.05 -15.72
N LEU A 1023 10.08 -23.14 -16.07
CA LEU A 1023 9.64 -22.07 -15.18
C LEU A 1023 8.54 -22.57 -14.26
N VAL A 1024 8.65 -22.20 -12.98
CA VAL A 1024 7.68 -22.61 -11.97
C VAL A 1024 7.35 -21.43 -11.07
N GLY A 1025 6.12 -20.96 -11.12
CA GLY A 1025 5.60 -19.95 -10.21
C GLY A 1025 4.77 -20.56 -9.09
N THR A 1026 5.00 -20.11 -7.86
CA THR A 1026 4.36 -20.62 -6.63
C THR A 1026 3.33 -19.62 -6.08
N LYS A 1027 2.37 -20.11 -5.29
CA LYS A 1027 1.42 -19.28 -4.53
C LYS A 1027 2.14 -18.30 -3.59
N ASN A 1028 3.31 -18.67 -3.09
CA ASN A 1028 4.01 -18.03 -1.97
C ASN A 1028 4.87 -16.82 -2.36
N GLY A 1029 4.51 -16.17 -3.47
CA GLY A 1029 5.23 -15.00 -3.96
C GLY A 1029 6.51 -15.33 -4.69
N GLU A 1030 6.77 -16.59 -5.08
CA GLU A 1030 8.04 -17.04 -5.64
C GLU A 1030 7.96 -17.48 -7.09
N ILE A 1031 9.06 -17.34 -7.83
CA ILE A 1031 9.25 -18.05 -9.09
C ILE A 1031 10.66 -18.64 -9.16
N LEU A 1032 10.76 -19.88 -9.60
CA LEU A 1032 11.97 -20.66 -9.72
C LEU A 1032 12.22 -21.04 -11.20
N GLU A 1033 13.46 -21.44 -11.49
CA GLU A 1033 13.87 -22.06 -12.76
C GLU A 1033 14.50 -23.40 -12.42
N VAL A 1034 13.82 -24.45 -12.88
CA VAL A 1034 14.18 -25.84 -12.63
C VAL A 1034 14.94 -26.34 -13.84
N ASP A 1035 16.20 -26.68 -13.65
CA ASP A 1035 16.99 -27.31 -14.69
C ASP A 1035 16.59 -28.78 -14.88
N LYS A 1036 16.61 -29.27 -16.12
CA LYS A 1036 16.31 -30.66 -16.43
C LYS A 1036 17.17 -31.64 -15.63
N SER A 1037 18.45 -31.30 -15.40
CA SER A 1037 19.38 -32.11 -14.61
C SER A 1037 18.94 -32.25 -13.14
N GLY A 1038 18.40 -31.20 -12.52
CA GLY A 1038 17.93 -31.23 -11.13
C GLY A 1038 18.04 -29.95 -10.29
N PRO A 1039 19.05 -29.06 -10.43
CA PRO A 1039 19.17 -27.90 -9.56
C PRO A 1039 18.02 -26.93 -9.80
N ILE A 1040 17.37 -26.55 -8.69
CA ILE A 1040 16.32 -25.54 -8.68
C ILE A 1040 16.99 -24.22 -8.33
N THR A 1041 17.02 -23.27 -9.26
CA THR A 1041 17.41 -21.90 -8.94
C THR A 1041 16.17 -21.20 -8.43
N LEU A 1042 16.15 -20.85 -7.14
CA LEU A 1042 15.21 -19.84 -6.67
C LEU A 1042 15.60 -18.56 -7.37
N LEU A 1043 14.75 -18.17 -8.33
CA LEU A 1043 14.95 -16.91 -8.99
C LEU A 1043 14.46 -15.85 -8.04
N VAL A 1044 13.23 -15.85 -7.50
CA VAL A 1044 12.86 -14.88 -6.45
C VAL A 1044 11.72 -15.35 -5.56
N GLN A 1045 11.54 -14.63 -4.45
CA GLN A 1045 10.41 -14.52 -3.53
C GLN A 1045 9.95 -13.07 -3.39
N GLY A 1046 8.69 -12.86 -3.03
CA GLY A 1046 8.32 -11.74 -2.18
C GLY A 1046 7.02 -12.05 -1.46
N HIS A 1047 6.33 -11.04 -0.95
CA HIS A 1047 5.08 -11.24 -0.22
C HIS A 1047 3.99 -11.86 -1.12
N MET A 1048 3.07 -12.59 -0.49
CA MET A 1048 2.11 -13.47 -1.18
C MET A 1048 0.65 -13.13 -0.92
N GLU A 1049 0.32 -12.83 0.34
CA GLU A 1049 -1.03 -12.58 0.82
C GLU A 1049 -1.06 -11.17 1.41
N GLY A 1050 -2.16 -10.44 1.18
CA GLY A 1050 -2.34 -9.05 1.60
C GLY A 1050 -1.67 -7.98 0.72
N GLU A 1051 -1.18 -6.91 1.37
CA GLU A 1051 -1.22 -5.51 0.90
C GLU A 1051 0.02 -4.62 0.34
N VAL A 1052 1.12 -3.96 0.90
CA VAL A 1052 2.56 -4.24 1.46
C VAL A 1052 3.11 -3.30 2.62
N TRP A 1053 2.97 -3.51 3.96
CA TRP A 1053 2.68 -2.35 4.88
C TRP A 1053 3.92 -1.57 5.30
N GLY A 1054 4.41 -1.80 6.53
CA GLY A 1054 5.29 -0.85 7.19
C GLY A 1054 6.49 -0.48 6.31
N LEU A 1055 7.13 0.64 6.59
CA LEU A 1055 8.37 1.04 5.93
C LEU A 1055 9.10 2.05 6.79
N ALA A 1056 10.45 2.01 6.71
CA ALA A 1056 11.32 2.31 7.83
C ALA A 1056 12.82 2.09 7.58
N THR A 1057 13.28 2.53 6.43
CA THR A 1057 14.69 2.68 6.08
C THR A 1057 15.59 2.92 7.32
N HIS A 1058 16.58 2.05 7.57
CA HIS A 1058 17.54 2.11 8.70
C HIS A 1058 18.27 3.49 8.73
N PRO A 1059 19.04 3.83 9.78
CA PRO A 1059 19.81 5.08 9.74
C PRO A 1059 21.20 5.04 9.06
N HIS A 1060 22.00 3.94 9.03
CA HIS A 1060 23.44 4.04 8.61
C HIS A 1060 24.03 3.10 7.51
N LEU A 1061 23.41 1.98 7.10
CA LEU A 1061 23.83 1.15 5.93
C LEU A 1061 22.91 1.45 4.70
N PRO A 1062 22.70 0.74 3.56
CA PRO A 1062 21.70 1.14 2.53
C PRO A 1062 20.27 0.73 2.91
N LEU A 1063 20.08 0.34 4.16
CA LEU A 1063 19.52 -0.95 4.61
C LEU A 1063 18.21 -0.67 5.43
N CYS A 1064 17.40 -1.65 5.94
CA CYS A 1064 15.93 -1.50 6.19
C CYS A 1064 15.15 -2.78 6.73
N ALA A 1065 13.80 -2.93 6.76
CA ALA A 1065 12.94 -4.11 7.18
C ALA A 1065 11.44 -4.19 6.58
N THR A 1066 10.46 -5.07 6.82
CA THR A 1066 9.10 -5.15 6.12
C THR A 1066 8.35 -6.30 6.71
N VAL A 1067 7.08 -6.04 6.97
CA VAL A 1067 6.13 -6.95 7.59
C VAL A 1067 4.92 -7.15 6.69
N SER A 1068 4.18 -8.25 6.87
CA SER A 1068 3.18 -8.68 5.90
C SER A 1068 2.15 -9.70 6.47
N ASP A 1069 1.03 -9.92 5.75
CA ASP A 1069 -0.21 -10.67 6.03
C ASP A 1069 -0.01 -12.17 5.89
N ASP A 1070 0.97 -12.57 5.08
CA ASP A 1070 1.65 -13.87 5.17
C ASP A 1070 2.34 -14.13 6.53
N LYS A 1071 2.25 -13.18 7.47
CA LYS A 1071 2.90 -13.09 8.78
C LYS A 1071 4.43 -13.10 8.71
N THR A 1072 5.05 -12.51 7.68
CA THR A 1072 6.51 -12.56 7.49
C THR A 1072 7.24 -11.24 7.68
N LEU A 1073 8.49 -11.35 8.12
CA LEU A 1073 9.51 -10.30 8.23
C LEU A 1073 10.70 -10.72 7.33
N ARG A 1074 10.78 -10.30 6.05
CA ARG A 1074 11.64 -10.80 4.90
C ARG A 1074 12.89 -9.98 4.36
N ILE A 1075 14.01 -9.88 5.08
CA ILE A 1075 15.16 -8.95 4.92
C ILE A 1075 15.75 -8.83 3.49
N TRP A 1076 15.54 -7.75 2.69
CA TRP A 1076 16.12 -7.57 1.33
C TRP A 1076 17.04 -6.37 1.03
N ASP A 1077 18.36 -6.60 0.94
CA ASP A 1077 19.36 -5.51 0.84
C ASP A 1077 19.18 -4.64 -0.45
N LEU A 1078 19.91 -3.54 -0.52
CA LEU A 1078 19.53 -2.34 -1.25
C LEU A 1078 20.55 -1.88 -2.33
N SER A 1079 21.28 -2.85 -2.94
CA SER A 1079 22.71 -2.59 -3.28
C SER A 1079 23.57 -3.57 -4.23
N PRO A 1080 23.57 -3.71 -5.59
CA PRO A 1080 24.12 -4.88 -6.34
C PRO A 1080 23.23 -6.12 -6.86
N SER A 1081 23.26 -7.47 -6.57
CA SER A 1081 22.59 -8.70 -7.09
C SER A 1081 21.33 -9.34 -6.44
N HIS A 1082 20.91 -8.88 -5.29
CA HIS A 1082 19.52 -8.59 -4.90
C HIS A 1082 18.85 -9.00 -3.57
N CYS A 1083 19.43 -9.94 -2.83
CA CYS A 1083 18.66 -10.86 -2.00
C CYS A 1083 17.89 -10.45 -0.74
N MET A 1084 16.78 -11.20 -0.56
CA MET A 1084 16.18 -11.55 0.74
C MET A 1084 17.20 -12.32 1.61
N LEU A 1085 18.09 -11.63 2.31
CA LEU A 1085 19.12 -12.21 3.18
C LEU A 1085 18.52 -13.05 4.33
N ALA A 1086 17.35 -12.70 4.86
CA ALA A 1086 16.73 -13.42 5.99
C ALA A 1086 15.20 -13.36 5.97
N VAL A 1087 14.53 -14.26 6.70
CA VAL A 1087 13.08 -14.17 6.94
C VAL A 1087 12.70 -14.76 8.31
N ARG A 1088 11.81 -14.07 9.05
CA ARG A 1088 11.14 -14.59 10.26
C ARG A 1088 9.63 -14.64 10.05
N LYS A 1089 8.99 -15.75 10.44
CA LYS A 1089 7.53 -15.83 10.59
C LYS A 1089 7.15 -15.27 11.96
N LEU A 1090 6.21 -14.34 11.98
CA LEU A 1090 5.67 -13.67 13.17
C LEU A 1090 4.42 -14.44 13.65
N ARG A 1091 4.03 -14.28 14.93
CA ARG A 1091 2.93 -15.06 15.54
C ARG A 1091 1.56 -14.64 15.01
N LYS A 1092 1.28 -13.37 15.19
CA LYS A 1092 0.42 -12.56 14.33
C LYS A 1092 1.38 -11.91 13.34
N GLY A 1093 0.91 -11.35 12.25
CA GLY A 1093 1.82 -10.58 11.41
C GLY A 1093 2.20 -9.24 12.05
N GLY A 1094 3.23 -8.63 11.48
CA GLY A 1094 3.65 -7.27 11.79
C GLY A 1094 2.90 -6.24 10.95
N ARG A 1095 2.37 -5.19 11.56
CA ARG A 1095 1.68 -4.10 10.85
C ARG A 1095 2.64 -2.96 10.52
N CYS A 1096 3.70 -2.78 11.31
CA CYS A 1096 4.73 -1.77 11.14
C CYS A 1096 6.10 -2.19 11.68
N CYS A 1097 7.10 -1.33 11.50
CA CYS A 1097 8.28 -1.26 12.36
C CYS A 1097 9.16 -0.08 11.97
N CYS A 1098 10.09 0.35 12.85
CA CYS A 1098 11.38 0.86 12.40
C CYS A 1098 12.55 0.64 13.38
N PHE A 1099 13.74 0.87 12.83
CA PHE A 1099 15.02 0.90 13.51
C PHE A 1099 15.15 1.91 14.63
N SER A 1100 15.99 1.55 15.57
CA SER A 1100 16.67 2.47 16.48
C SER A 1100 17.53 3.55 15.78
N PRO A 1101 17.93 4.59 16.51
CA PRO A 1101 18.77 5.74 16.09
C PRO A 1101 20.15 5.43 15.52
N ASP A 1102 20.81 4.49 16.18
CA ASP A 1102 22.09 3.90 15.84
C ASP A 1102 21.94 2.68 14.93
N GLY A 1103 20.69 2.25 14.72
CA GLY A 1103 20.33 1.17 13.83
C GLY A 1103 20.40 -0.24 14.42
N LYS A 1104 20.80 -0.43 15.69
CA LYS A 1104 21.12 -1.76 16.28
C LYS A 1104 19.97 -2.55 16.88
N ALA A 1105 18.81 -1.93 17.05
CA ALA A 1105 17.54 -2.59 17.35
C ALA A 1105 16.50 -2.28 16.26
N LEU A 1106 15.61 -3.22 16.02
CA LEU A 1106 14.49 -3.13 15.08
C LEU A 1106 13.21 -3.41 15.86
N ALA A 1107 12.28 -2.46 15.94
CA ALA A 1107 11.08 -2.67 16.74
C ALA A 1107 9.84 -2.73 15.85
N VAL A 1108 9.02 -3.77 16.05
CA VAL A 1108 7.95 -4.28 15.18
C VAL A 1108 6.64 -4.38 15.92
N GLY A 1109 5.66 -3.63 15.42
CA GLY A 1109 4.26 -3.77 15.81
C GLY A 1109 3.55 -4.88 15.09
N LEU A 1110 2.67 -5.61 15.78
CA LEU A 1110 1.78 -6.64 15.23
C LEU A 1110 0.32 -6.18 15.19
N ASN A 1111 -0.51 -6.66 14.27
CA ASN A 1111 -1.91 -6.19 14.20
C ASN A 1111 -2.87 -6.70 15.30
N ASP A 1112 -2.38 -7.27 16.40
CA ASP A 1112 -3.22 -7.74 17.51
C ASP A 1112 -3.17 -6.89 18.78
N GLY A 1113 -2.26 -5.91 18.87
CA GLY A 1113 -1.97 -5.22 20.13
C GLY A 1113 -0.53 -5.36 20.63
N SER A 1114 0.18 -6.39 20.17
CA SER A 1114 1.54 -6.69 20.59
C SER A 1114 2.60 -6.01 19.73
N PHE A 1115 3.77 -5.79 20.31
CA PHE A 1115 4.96 -5.46 19.56
C PHE A 1115 6.16 -6.24 20.09
N LEU A 1116 7.22 -6.26 19.30
CA LEU A 1116 8.49 -6.88 19.61
C LEU A 1116 9.64 -6.01 19.13
N ILE A 1117 10.56 -5.70 20.04
CA ILE A 1117 11.91 -5.28 19.69
C ILE A 1117 12.67 -6.55 19.35
N VAL A 1118 13.13 -6.68 18.11
CA VAL A 1118 14.19 -7.63 17.78
C VAL A 1118 15.52 -6.91 17.70
N ASN A 1119 16.59 -7.68 17.80
CA ASN A 1119 17.91 -7.20 17.44
C ASN A 1119 17.88 -6.70 15.98
N ALA A 1120 18.69 -5.71 15.63
CA ALA A 1120 18.79 -5.28 14.23
C ALA A 1120 19.52 -6.27 13.31
N ASP A 1121 19.71 -7.53 13.75
CA ASP A 1121 20.36 -8.58 12.97
C ASP A 1121 19.73 -9.97 13.01
N THR A 1122 19.72 -10.67 14.14
CA THR A 1122 19.40 -12.10 14.21
C THR A 1122 17.92 -12.48 14.01
N LEU A 1123 17.01 -11.50 13.96
CA LEU A 1123 15.55 -11.71 14.12
C LEU A 1123 15.15 -12.29 15.50
N GLU A 1124 16.05 -12.29 16.47
CA GLU A 1124 15.79 -12.67 17.87
C GLU A 1124 15.12 -11.54 18.65
N ASP A 1125 14.14 -11.90 19.49
CA ASP A 1125 13.43 -10.96 20.37
C ASP A 1125 14.35 -10.44 21.49
N LEU A 1126 14.52 -9.12 21.56
CA LEU A 1126 15.11 -8.43 22.71
C LEU A 1126 14.03 -8.19 23.78
N VAL A 1127 12.84 -7.74 23.38
CA VAL A 1127 11.68 -7.54 24.28
C VAL A 1127 10.39 -7.68 23.46
N SER A 1128 9.31 -8.16 24.06
CA SER A 1128 7.97 -8.05 23.48
C SER A 1128 6.98 -7.61 24.55
N PHE A 1129 5.99 -6.80 24.16
CA PHE A 1129 4.89 -6.40 25.03
C PHE A 1129 3.57 -6.44 24.26
N HIS A 1130 2.52 -6.93 24.91
CA HIS A 1130 1.14 -6.80 24.50
C HIS A 1130 0.43 -6.09 25.65
N HIS A 1131 0.22 -4.80 25.50
CA HIS A 1131 -0.51 -3.98 26.48
C HIS A 1131 -1.87 -3.54 25.92
N ARG A 1132 -2.25 -4.00 24.72
CA ARG A 1132 -3.31 -3.46 23.87
C ARG A 1132 -3.93 -4.58 23.01
N LYS A 1133 -5.08 -4.35 22.35
CA LYS A 1133 -5.98 -5.42 21.85
C LYS A 1133 -6.39 -5.39 20.37
N ASP A 1134 -5.84 -4.48 19.58
CA ASP A 1134 -6.09 -4.29 18.14
C ASP A 1134 -4.84 -3.62 17.53
N ILE A 1135 -4.87 -3.25 16.26
CA ILE A 1135 -3.71 -3.14 15.35
C ILE A 1135 -2.50 -2.30 15.87
N ILE A 1136 -1.23 -2.75 15.70
CA ILE A 1136 -0.02 -1.95 16.06
C ILE A 1136 0.71 -1.43 14.86
N SER A 1137 0.89 -0.14 14.87
CA SER A 1137 0.53 0.56 13.69
C SER A 1137 1.72 1.33 13.14
N ASP A 1138 2.67 1.69 14.01
CA ASP A 1138 4.01 2.27 13.85
C ASP A 1138 4.91 2.34 15.12
N ILE A 1139 6.17 2.84 15.01
CA ILE A 1139 7.16 2.79 16.09
C ILE A 1139 8.47 3.64 15.93
N ARG A 1140 8.44 4.98 16.11
CA ARG A 1140 9.59 5.92 15.84
C ARG A 1140 10.56 6.31 16.95
N PHE A 1141 11.78 5.78 16.97
CA PHE A 1141 12.81 6.18 17.96
C PHE A 1141 13.14 7.69 17.98
N SER A 1142 13.48 8.17 19.18
CA SER A 1142 13.22 9.47 19.81
C SER A 1142 14.29 10.62 19.86
N PRO A 1143 14.77 11.25 18.76
CA PRO A 1143 15.83 12.29 18.67
C PRO A 1143 17.00 12.56 19.69
N GLY A 1144 18.28 12.22 19.29
CA GLY A 1144 19.57 11.89 20.00
C GLY A 1144 20.46 10.67 19.45
N VAL A 1145 20.97 9.71 20.27
CA VAL A 1145 21.76 8.47 19.89
C VAL A 1145 21.24 6.99 20.13
N GLY A 1146 20.47 6.60 21.17
CA GLY A 1146 19.65 5.32 21.34
C GLY A 1146 18.95 5.05 22.74
N LYS A 1147 17.62 5.35 23.01
CA LYS A 1147 16.99 5.29 24.41
C LYS A 1147 15.47 5.19 24.62
N TYR A 1148 14.56 5.95 23.98
CA TYR A 1148 13.11 5.73 24.17
C TYR A 1148 12.56 4.94 22.99
N LEU A 1149 11.50 4.17 23.21
CA LEU A 1149 10.83 3.28 22.25
C LEU A 1149 9.33 3.31 22.44
N ALA A 1150 8.59 3.19 21.34
CA ALA A 1150 7.18 3.49 21.20
C ALA A 1150 6.82 3.38 19.70
N VAL A 1151 5.90 2.56 19.17
CA VAL A 1151 4.97 1.54 19.68
C VAL A 1151 3.59 2.04 20.02
N ALA A 1152 2.68 2.19 19.04
CA ALA A 1152 1.25 2.12 19.36
C ALA A 1152 0.58 0.88 18.83
N SER A 1153 -0.59 1.00 18.20
CA SER A 1153 -1.82 0.60 18.88
C SER A 1153 -3.01 1.46 18.53
N GLY A 1154 -3.93 0.94 17.72
CA GLY A 1154 -5.35 0.92 18.05
C GLY A 1154 -6.01 2.20 18.61
N ASP A 1155 -7.11 2.02 19.31
CA ASP A 1155 -8.09 3.02 19.79
C ASP A 1155 -7.71 4.39 20.48
N THR A 1156 -6.55 5.07 20.28
CA THR A 1156 -6.13 6.54 20.52
C THR A 1156 -5.27 7.45 21.64
N PHE A 1157 -4.30 7.46 22.65
CA PHE A 1157 -3.12 6.96 23.52
C PHE A 1157 -1.54 7.05 23.34
N VAL A 1158 -0.66 8.05 23.61
CA VAL A 1158 0.82 7.93 23.34
C VAL A 1158 1.50 6.70 24.17
N ASP A 1159 2.77 6.28 24.37
CA ASP A 1159 3.29 5.21 25.32
C ASP A 1159 4.81 5.04 25.42
N ILE A 1160 5.44 5.49 26.51
CA ILE A 1160 6.88 5.25 26.66
C ILE A 1160 7.14 3.76 26.77
N TYR A 1161 8.22 3.35 26.12
CA TYR A 1161 9.10 2.30 26.57
C TYR A 1161 10.48 2.95 26.62
N ASN A 1162 10.92 3.36 27.80
CA ASN A 1162 12.29 3.78 28.00
C ASN A 1162 13.12 2.51 27.78
N VAL A 1163 13.72 2.39 26.59
CA VAL A 1163 14.45 1.21 26.07
C VAL A 1163 15.48 0.75 27.07
N MET A 1164 16.19 1.72 27.66
CA MET A 1164 17.24 1.48 28.64
C MET A 1164 16.74 0.82 29.93
N SER A 1165 15.43 0.86 30.19
CA SER A 1165 14.80 0.24 31.37
C SER A 1165 13.63 -0.70 31.03
N SER A 1166 13.33 -0.92 29.74
CA SER A 1166 12.16 -1.63 29.20
C SER A 1166 10.84 -1.27 29.93
N LYS A 1167 10.71 0.00 30.34
CA LYS A 1167 9.64 0.46 31.25
C LYS A 1167 8.87 1.64 30.70
N ARG A 1168 7.67 1.79 31.25
CA ARG A 1168 6.53 2.49 30.70
C ARG A 1168 6.26 3.76 31.54
N VAL A 1169 6.59 4.99 31.10
CA VAL A 1169 6.93 6.12 32.03
C VAL A 1169 6.36 7.54 31.79
N GLY A 1170 5.79 7.88 30.64
CA GLY A 1170 4.99 9.11 30.39
C GLY A 1170 3.64 8.72 29.81
N VAL A 1171 2.64 9.64 29.68
CA VAL A 1171 1.21 9.26 29.53
C VAL A 1171 0.13 10.05 28.55
N CYS A 1172 -0.46 9.59 27.39
CA CYS A 1172 -1.23 10.31 26.28
C CYS A 1172 -2.61 9.87 25.41
N LYS A 1173 -3.90 9.74 25.89
CA LYS A 1173 -5.29 9.71 25.31
C LYS A 1173 -5.75 11.13 24.97
N GLY A 1174 -6.93 11.45 24.42
CA GLY A 1174 -7.32 12.83 24.09
C GLY A 1174 -7.34 13.07 22.59
N CYS A 1175 -7.91 12.12 21.88
CA CYS A 1175 -7.57 11.77 20.52
C CYS A 1175 -8.55 10.61 20.13
N LEU A 1176 -9.29 10.44 19.01
CA LEU A 1176 -10.30 9.33 18.82
C LEU A 1176 -10.24 8.37 17.59
N ASN A 1177 -9.44 8.55 16.53
CA ASN A 1177 -9.71 7.96 15.18
C ASN A 1177 -8.45 7.79 14.24
N TYR A 1178 -8.00 6.75 13.44
CA TYR A 1178 -7.26 5.46 13.78
C TYR A 1178 -5.79 4.96 13.14
N ILE A 1179 -4.56 4.39 13.58
CA ILE A 1179 -3.10 4.83 13.99
C ILE A 1179 -1.90 4.86 12.96
N THR A 1180 -1.16 5.97 12.71
CA THR A 1180 0.10 6.04 11.94
C THR A 1180 1.30 6.76 12.57
N HIS A 1181 1.44 8.06 12.34
CA HIS A 1181 2.64 8.83 12.52
C HIS A 1181 2.38 10.22 13.00
N LEU A 1182 3.46 10.63 13.63
CA LEU A 1182 3.70 11.21 14.91
C LEU A 1182 5.14 11.79 14.82
N ASP A 1183 5.51 12.33 13.66
CA ASP A 1183 6.89 12.67 13.27
C ASP A 1183 7.71 13.38 14.34
N TRP A 1184 8.84 12.84 14.76
CA TRP A 1184 9.59 13.50 15.80
C TRP A 1184 10.04 14.92 15.46
N ASP A 1185 9.81 15.89 16.35
CA ASP A 1185 10.44 17.20 16.24
C ASP A 1185 11.95 17.30 16.49
N LYS A 1186 12.34 18.54 16.30
CA LYS A 1186 13.62 19.15 16.44
C LYS A 1186 14.07 19.37 17.92
N ARG A 1187 13.33 18.95 18.96
CA ARG A 1187 13.73 19.17 20.37
C ARG A 1187 13.57 18.00 21.34
N GLY A 1188 12.77 16.98 21.06
CA GLY A 1188 12.77 15.72 21.82
C GLY A 1188 12.10 15.80 23.20
N LYS A 1189 11.16 16.74 23.38
CA LYS A 1189 10.72 17.24 24.71
C LYS A 1189 9.23 17.53 24.90
N LEU A 1190 8.45 17.46 23.85
CA LEU A 1190 7.30 18.27 23.49
C LEU A 1190 6.21 17.27 22.81
N LEU A 1191 5.61 17.29 21.58
CA LEU A 1191 5.02 16.17 20.67
C LEU A 1191 4.86 16.76 19.15
N GLN A 1192 4.91 16.10 17.91
CA GLN A 1192 4.59 16.44 16.42
C GLN A 1192 3.89 15.38 15.32
N VAL A 1193 2.52 15.08 15.17
CA VAL A 1193 1.65 14.06 14.34
C VAL A 1193 0.48 14.34 13.30
N ASN A 1194 -0.29 13.32 12.81
CA ASN A 1194 -1.70 13.31 12.26
C ASN A 1194 -2.57 12.05 12.57
N THR A 1195 -3.87 11.95 12.20
CA THR A 1195 -4.86 10.90 12.67
C THR A 1195 -5.85 10.25 11.68
N GLY A 1196 -7.17 10.02 11.94
CA GLY A 1196 -8.32 9.54 11.11
C GLY A 1196 -9.66 10.29 10.56
N ALA A 1197 -10.29 11.51 10.44
CA ALA A 1197 -10.54 13.02 10.65
C ALA A 1197 -9.61 14.32 10.65
N LYS A 1198 -8.91 14.86 9.61
CA LYS A 1198 -7.81 15.94 9.70
C LYS A 1198 -7.85 16.92 10.86
N GLU A 1199 -7.27 16.52 11.96
CA GLU A 1199 -7.19 17.37 13.12
C GLU A 1199 -5.68 17.78 13.34
N GLN A 1200 -5.15 18.29 14.48
CA GLN A 1200 -3.74 18.46 14.98
C GLN A 1200 -3.46 19.21 16.41
N PHE A 1201 -2.87 18.65 17.53
CA PHE A 1201 -2.39 19.37 18.82
C PHE A 1201 -0.79 19.34 19.01
N PHE A 1202 -0.03 20.07 19.88
CA PHE A 1202 1.35 19.62 20.35
C PHE A 1202 1.33 19.29 21.88
N PHE A 1203 2.35 18.70 22.55
CA PHE A 1203 2.30 18.25 24.00
C PHE A 1203 3.65 18.40 24.80
N GLU A 1204 3.93 17.77 25.97
CA GLU A 1204 5.26 17.76 26.70
C GLU A 1204 5.75 16.39 27.23
N ALA A 1205 7.00 16.03 26.87
CA ALA A 1205 7.73 14.85 27.34
C ALA A 1205 8.56 15.16 28.58
N PRO A 1206 8.76 14.22 29.50
CA PRO A 1206 8.55 12.76 29.33
C PRO A 1206 7.19 12.23 29.86
N ARG A 1207 6.10 13.02 29.80
CA ARG A 1207 5.04 12.90 30.82
C ARG A 1207 3.60 12.90 30.34
N GLY A 1208 3.18 13.71 29.37
CA GLY A 1208 1.92 13.43 28.66
C GLY A 1208 0.78 14.46 28.50
N LYS A 1209 0.77 15.65 29.10
CA LYS A 1209 -0.33 16.69 29.06
C LYS A 1209 -0.52 17.11 27.50
N ARG A 1210 -1.62 17.74 26.89
CA ARG A 1210 -1.83 18.53 25.57
C ARG A 1210 -1.67 20.07 25.47
N GLN A 1211 -1.11 20.72 24.45
CA GLN A 1211 -1.51 22.11 24.08
C GLN A 1211 -1.93 22.35 22.63
N THR A 1212 -2.70 23.43 22.46
CA THR A 1212 -2.57 24.28 21.28
C THR A 1212 -1.18 24.91 21.25
N ILE A 1213 -0.70 25.29 20.08
CA ILE A 1213 -0.37 26.69 19.82
C ILE A 1213 -1.50 27.29 18.94
N PRO A 1214 -1.91 28.56 19.12
CA PRO A 1214 -3.01 29.16 18.35
C PRO A 1214 -2.61 29.43 16.90
N ALA A 1215 -3.53 29.19 15.94
CA ALA A 1215 -3.32 29.18 14.48
C ALA A 1215 -2.59 30.35 13.77
N THR A 1216 -2.21 31.40 14.49
CA THR A 1216 -1.76 32.68 13.94
C THR A 1216 -0.32 33.04 14.34
N GLU A 1217 0.54 32.04 14.54
CA GLU A 1217 2.00 32.13 14.68
C GLU A 1217 2.69 31.08 13.80
#